data_AF-A0A380T7Y6-F1
#
_entry.id   AF-A0A380T7Y6-F1
#
_cell.length_a   1.000
_cell.length_b   1.000
_cell.length_c   1.000
_cell.angle_alpha   90.00
_cell.angle_beta   90.00
_cell.angle_gamma   90.00
#
_symmetry.space_group_name_H-M   'P 1'
#
loop_
_entity.id
_entity.type
_entity.pdbx_description
1 polymer ?
#
loop_
_entity_poly.entity_id
_entity_poly.type
_entity_poly.pdbx_seq_one_letter_code
_entity_poly.pdbx_strand_id
1 'polypeptide(L)'
;MFPLRISATDALGSSIQQVKEQLRAIPDKGLGWGALRYLGDSASRESLAVLPVPRITFNYLGQFDASFDAEEGALFVPAAEAVGPDQSPQANLGNWLSLNGRVYAGEFSLGWRFSREMFDEATVQRLADDYAAELQALIEHCCELKVRSATPSDFPLAGLSQAQLEQLPVALEQVEDIYPLSPMQQGMLFHTLYEQRGDYINQMRLDVEGLDVERFRSAWQASVDAHDILRSGFVWQGELERPLQVIRKSLPLAFEVQDWQARADVPEALDALANAERQRGFDLAEPPLLRLLLVQLSAQHYHLIYTSHHILMDGWSNSRLMGEVLQRYRQQPVSRPAGRYRDYIGWLQAQDAALSEQFWTAQVRELQVPTRLAQALPHQADGATGQAEHFAELAPQATRRLSDFARQQKVTMNTLVQAAWALLLARYSGQQTVAFGATVSGRPAELKGVEQQLGLFINTLPVVTHLDAGQPLAQWLQQLQQQNLALREHEHTALFDVQRWAGLGEGLFDTLLVFENFPISEALQQGAPEGLRFSEVRNQEQTSFPLTLAVVHAQSLVLHLSYDTALFSAAQVQRFGVQVLQLLERMIAQAGQPLGELQILGDDEQQLQLHGWNPPAAAFASDRCIDQLIAQRAQAAPQALALIDGEQSYSHAWLQTRANRLAHRLIELGVGPEVRVGVAMARSAELVVALLAVLKAGGTYVPLDPDYPRERLSYMLEDSQAQVLLTQAGVLEAWPDDIVTVLVEDDAGYPDSAPAPRATAQNLAYAIYTSGSTGQPKGVAIAHRNVAALAHWSQQVYRSEDIQGVLASTSVCFDLSVWEIFVTLANGGFLVMARNALELPQLPAREQVRLINTVPSAIAALQRAGDIPASVKIINLAGEPLKQALVEALYAETAVEQVYDLYGPSEDTTYSTFSRRQAGGQANIGRPLFNTASYLLDAQLQAVPQGVAAELYLAGDGLTRGYLLRPGLTAEKFVPNPYGPPGERMYRSGDLTRYRADGVLEYIGRIDHQVKVRGFRIELGEIEARLHQQPAVREAVVLAVDGASGQQLVGYVVASQ
;
A
#
# COMPACT_ATOMS: atom_id res chain seq x y z
N MET A 1 32.95 30.57 41.66
CA MET A 1 32.13 31.79 41.58
C MET A 1 31.84 32.07 40.11
N PHE A 2 30.56 32.09 39.75
CA PHE A 2 30.09 32.40 38.40
C PHE A 2 29.65 33.88 38.37
N PRO A 3 30.08 34.69 37.38
CA PRO A 3 29.64 36.08 37.27
C PRO A 3 28.18 36.13 36.84
N LEU A 4 27.34 36.81 37.62
CA LEU A 4 25.92 36.92 37.38
C LEU A 4 25.45 38.36 37.52
N ARG A 5 24.54 38.78 36.64
CA ARG A 5 23.78 40.02 36.75
C ARG A 5 22.33 39.65 37.00
N ILE A 6 21.80 40.05 38.15
CA ILE A 6 20.41 39.82 38.53
C ILE A 6 19.63 41.12 38.36
N SER A 7 18.42 41.02 37.82
CA SER A 7 17.43 42.10 37.79
C SER A 7 16.23 41.72 38.66
N ALA A 8 15.74 42.66 39.45
CA ALA A 8 14.54 42.54 40.28
C ALA A 8 13.40 43.38 39.69
N THR A 9 12.17 43.13 40.15
CA THR A 9 11.00 43.98 39.89
C THR A 9 10.52 44.64 41.19
N ASP A 10 9.67 45.66 41.07
CA ASP A 10 9.17 46.43 42.22
C ASP A 10 8.23 45.60 43.13
N ALA A 11 7.58 44.56 42.61
CA ALA A 11 6.70 43.68 43.39
C ALA A 11 7.47 42.47 43.95
N LEU A 12 7.41 42.26 45.27
CA LEU A 12 8.17 41.20 45.98
C LEU A 12 7.95 39.80 45.38
N GLY A 13 6.69 39.40 45.15
CA GLY A 13 6.37 38.07 44.59
C GLY A 13 6.94 37.84 43.19
N SER A 14 6.76 38.80 42.28
CA SER A 14 7.33 38.74 40.93
C SER A 14 8.85 38.77 40.95
N SER A 15 9.44 39.54 41.86
CA SER A 15 10.89 39.60 42.05
C SER A 15 11.46 38.25 42.50
N ILE A 16 10.84 37.57 43.46
CA ILE A 16 11.24 36.23 43.91
C ILE A 16 11.25 35.24 42.73
N GLN A 17 10.16 35.20 41.95
CA GLN A 17 10.04 34.31 40.79
C GLN A 17 11.10 34.62 39.73
N GLN A 18 11.27 35.90 39.38
CA GLN A 18 12.22 36.31 38.34
C GLN A 18 13.68 36.02 38.75
N VAL A 19 14.03 36.23 40.02
CA VAL A 19 15.37 35.92 40.54
C VAL A 19 15.60 34.41 40.59
N LYS A 20 14.59 33.63 41.00
CA LYS A 20 14.62 32.15 40.93
C LYS A 20 14.93 31.69 39.50
N GLU A 21 14.20 32.18 38.50
CA GLU A 21 14.40 31.79 37.10
C GLU A 21 15.77 32.21 36.56
N GLN A 22 16.24 33.43 36.87
CA GLN A 22 17.57 33.89 36.48
C GLN A 22 18.69 33.00 37.05
N LEU A 23 18.54 32.55 38.30
CA LEU A 23 19.51 31.65 38.93
C LEU A 23 19.42 30.23 38.36
N ARG A 24 18.23 29.75 38.04
CA ARG A 24 18.00 28.41 37.48
C ARG A 24 18.40 28.30 36.02
N ALA A 25 18.36 29.40 35.27
CA ALA A 25 18.83 29.48 33.88
C ALA A 25 20.36 29.35 33.74
N ILE A 26 21.12 29.39 34.85
CA ILE A 26 22.57 29.24 34.81
C ILE A 26 22.92 27.77 34.50
N PRO A 27 23.60 27.49 33.37
CA PRO A 27 24.01 26.14 33.02
C PRO A 27 24.84 25.50 34.14
N ASP A 28 24.48 24.29 34.55
CA ASP A 28 25.14 23.52 35.61
C ASP A 28 25.44 24.32 36.89
N LYS A 29 24.59 25.32 37.21
CA LYS A 29 24.78 26.23 38.35
C LYS A 29 26.14 26.97 38.32
N GLY A 30 26.72 27.14 37.14
CA GLY A 30 27.99 27.81 36.91
C GLY A 30 29.22 26.94 37.22
N LEU A 31 29.05 25.64 37.44
CA LEU A 31 30.16 24.69 37.53
C LEU A 31 30.92 24.66 36.19
N GLY A 32 32.25 24.50 36.26
CA GLY A 32 33.11 24.49 35.06
C GLY A 32 33.48 25.87 34.50
N TRP A 33 32.75 26.95 34.84
CA TRP A 33 33.04 28.30 34.33
C TRP A 33 34.50 28.74 34.54
N GLY A 34 35.04 28.55 35.75
CA GLY A 34 36.42 28.92 36.06
C GLY A 34 37.44 28.11 35.24
N ALA A 35 37.17 26.82 35.04
CA ALA A 35 38.01 25.96 34.21
C ALA A 35 37.99 26.44 32.75
N LEU A 36 36.82 26.72 32.18
CA LEU A 36 36.72 27.25 30.82
C LEU A 36 37.37 28.63 30.67
N ARG A 37 37.13 29.53 31.62
CA ARG A 37 37.63 30.92 31.59
C ARG A 37 39.15 31.02 31.68
N TYR A 38 39.79 30.18 32.51
CA TYR A 38 41.21 30.30 32.81
C TYR A 38 42.06 29.17 32.20
N LEU A 39 41.49 27.99 32.00
CA LEU A 39 42.19 26.77 31.58
C LEU A 39 41.62 26.13 30.28
N GLY A 40 40.57 26.71 29.69
CA GLY A 40 39.96 26.22 28.45
C GLY A 40 40.85 26.42 27.21
N ASP A 41 40.36 25.98 26.06
CA ASP A 41 41.01 26.26 24.77
C ASP A 41 41.08 27.77 24.48
N SER A 42 41.84 28.16 23.45
CA SER A 42 42.05 29.56 23.09
C SER A 42 40.73 30.30 22.82
N ALA A 43 39.83 29.67 22.07
CA ALA A 43 38.54 30.25 21.70
C ALA A 43 37.65 30.52 22.93
N SER A 44 37.58 29.56 23.85
CA SER A 44 36.81 29.69 25.10
C SER A 44 37.40 30.79 25.99
N ARG A 45 38.72 30.85 26.13
CA ARG A 45 39.37 31.85 26.99
C ARG A 45 39.20 33.27 26.45
N GLU A 46 39.32 33.48 25.14
CA GLU A 46 39.10 34.79 24.50
C GLU A 46 37.63 35.24 24.65
N SER A 47 36.70 34.34 24.34
CA SER A 47 35.26 34.62 24.41
C SER A 47 34.81 34.95 25.84
N LEU A 48 35.37 34.28 26.84
CA LEU A 48 35.03 34.52 28.24
C LEU A 48 35.82 35.68 28.87
N ALA A 49 36.91 36.14 28.24
CA ALA A 49 37.73 37.23 28.76
C ALA A 49 37.11 38.62 28.64
N VAL A 50 36.21 38.81 27.68
CA VAL A 50 35.46 40.04 27.47
C VAL A 50 34.29 40.22 28.45
N LEU A 51 33.94 39.18 29.22
CA LEU A 51 32.86 39.26 30.19
C LEU A 51 33.24 40.16 31.39
N PRO A 52 32.29 40.92 31.96
CA PRO A 52 32.54 41.78 33.11
C PRO A 52 33.11 41.02 34.31
N VAL A 53 34.09 41.63 34.98
CA VAL A 53 34.63 41.11 36.24
C VAL A 53 33.68 41.49 37.38
N PRO A 54 33.07 40.53 38.09
CA PRO A 54 32.19 40.83 39.21
C PRO A 54 32.98 41.57 40.30
N ARG A 55 32.35 42.54 40.97
CA ARG A 55 32.95 43.32 42.07
C ARG A 55 32.34 43.01 43.43
N ILE A 56 31.22 42.30 43.43
CA ILE A 56 30.48 41.86 44.61
C ILE A 56 30.46 40.34 44.63
N THR A 57 30.77 39.75 45.78
CA THR A 57 30.56 38.33 46.06
C THR A 57 29.36 38.20 46.97
N PHE A 58 28.39 37.40 46.56
CA PHE A 58 27.32 36.93 47.43
C PHE A 58 27.42 35.42 47.52
N ASN A 59 27.46 34.89 48.74
CA ASN A 59 27.58 33.48 48.98
C ASN A 59 26.63 33.08 50.12
N TYR A 60 25.73 32.15 49.84
CA TYR A 60 24.87 31.56 50.85
C TYR A 60 25.32 30.12 51.09
N LEU A 61 25.84 29.87 52.29
CA LEU A 61 26.42 28.58 52.68
C LEU A 61 25.36 27.52 53.00
N GLY A 62 24.09 27.91 53.04
CA GLY A 62 22.97 27.02 53.37
C GLY A 62 22.60 27.04 54.86
N GLN A 63 21.78 26.05 55.22
CA GLN A 63 21.35 25.80 56.60
C GLN A 63 22.09 24.58 57.15
N PHE A 64 22.81 24.79 58.24
CA PHE A 64 23.72 23.80 58.82
C PHE A 64 23.07 22.91 59.89
N ASP A 65 21.86 23.23 60.33
CA ASP A 65 21.19 22.56 61.46
C ASP A 65 21.03 21.04 61.25
N ALA A 66 20.63 20.62 60.05
CA ALA A 66 20.49 19.20 59.71
C ALA A 66 21.83 18.49 59.40
N SER A 67 22.92 19.22 59.21
CA SER A 67 24.23 18.64 58.84
C SER A 67 25.07 18.21 60.04
N PHE A 68 24.67 18.60 61.25
CA PHE A 68 25.45 18.44 62.47
C PHE A 68 24.64 17.89 63.64
N ASP A 69 23.50 17.25 63.37
CA ASP A 69 22.64 16.69 64.41
C ASP A 69 23.30 15.45 65.04
N ALA A 70 23.65 15.58 66.32
CA ALA A 70 24.30 14.52 67.09
C ALA A 70 23.36 13.34 67.39
N GLU A 71 22.03 13.57 67.39
CA GLU A 71 21.03 12.49 67.60
C GLU A 71 20.83 11.63 66.34
N GLU A 72 21.16 12.16 65.15
CA GLU A 72 21.16 11.43 63.88
C GLU A 72 22.53 10.85 63.50
N GLY A 73 23.51 10.88 64.42
CA GLY A 73 24.80 10.21 64.25
C GLY A 73 25.88 11.01 63.51
N ALA A 74 25.80 12.34 63.52
CA ALA A 74 26.86 13.19 62.94
C ALA A 74 28.22 12.96 63.65
N LEU A 75 29.23 12.58 62.87
CA LEU A 75 30.59 12.29 63.36
C LEU A 75 31.39 13.55 63.74
N PHE A 76 30.98 14.72 63.24
CA PHE A 76 31.62 16.01 63.48
C PHE A 76 30.54 17.05 63.78
N VAL A 77 30.72 17.83 64.84
CA VAL A 77 29.86 18.95 65.21
C VAL A 77 30.70 20.24 65.30
N PRO A 78 30.13 21.42 64.98
CA PRO A 78 30.85 22.69 65.11
C PRO A 78 31.32 22.91 66.56
N ALA A 79 32.58 23.32 66.71
CA ALA A 79 33.13 23.71 68.00
C ALA A 79 32.45 25.00 68.50
N ALA A 80 32.19 25.10 69.81
CA ALA A 80 31.55 26.28 70.41
C ALA A 80 32.53 27.45 70.58
N GLU A 81 33.83 27.19 70.49
CA GLU A 81 34.89 28.17 70.60
C GLU A 81 35.00 29.04 69.34
N ALA A 82 35.21 30.35 69.55
CA ALA A 82 35.46 31.28 68.45
C ALA A 82 36.81 30.97 67.77
N VAL A 83 36.80 30.80 66.46
CA VAL A 83 38.02 30.58 65.65
C VAL A 83 38.79 31.87 65.33
N GLY A 84 38.32 33.02 65.84
CA GLY A 84 38.82 34.33 65.44
C GLY A 84 38.35 34.72 64.03
N PRO A 85 38.89 35.82 63.46
CA PRO A 85 38.55 36.22 62.11
C PRO A 85 39.13 35.25 61.07
N ASP A 86 38.31 34.82 60.10
CA ASP A 86 38.69 33.85 59.06
C ASP A 86 39.85 34.31 58.14
N GLN A 87 40.14 35.62 58.13
CA GLN A 87 41.21 36.23 57.35
C GLN A 87 41.82 37.43 58.09
N SER A 88 43.09 37.74 57.79
CA SER A 88 43.77 38.93 58.30
C SER A 88 43.10 40.23 57.82
N PRO A 89 43.03 41.29 58.65
CA PRO A 89 42.60 42.63 58.21
C PRO A 89 43.47 43.22 57.09
N GLN A 90 44.67 42.67 56.85
CA GLN A 90 45.59 43.06 55.79
C GLN A 90 45.54 42.11 54.57
N ALA A 91 44.66 41.11 54.56
CA ALA A 91 44.53 40.20 53.44
C ALA A 91 43.93 40.93 52.23
N ASN A 92 44.50 40.71 51.04
CA ASN A 92 43.92 41.21 49.80
C ASN A 92 42.53 40.61 49.60
N LEU A 93 41.52 41.48 49.43
CA LEU A 93 40.17 41.05 49.15
C LEU A 93 40.04 40.56 47.71
N GLY A 94 39.40 39.41 47.51
CA GLY A 94 39.10 38.88 46.18
C GLY A 94 38.06 39.70 45.40
N ASN A 95 37.25 40.50 46.10
CA ASN A 95 36.22 41.40 45.55
C ASN A 95 36.03 42.64 46.45
N TRP A 96 35.46 43.72 45.93
CA TRP A 96 35.30 44.98 46.69
C TRP A 96 34.33 44.85 47.86
N LEU A 97 33.30 44.01 47.71
CA LEU A 97 32.31 43.68 48.73
C LEU A 97 32.03 42.17 48.67
N SER A 98 31.97 41.52 49.82
CA SER A 98 31.66 40.10 49.98
C SER A 98 30.66 39.91 51.10
N LEU A 99 29.57 39.21 50.79
CA LEU A 99 28.52 38.82 51.71
C LEU A 99 28.54 37.30 51.84
N ASN A 100 28.63 36.80 53.08
CA ASN A 100 28.58 35.37 53.39
C ASN A 100 27.45 35.11 54.38
N GLY A 101 26.38 34.48 53.91
CA GLY A 101 25.21 34.14 54.71
C GLY A 101 25.18 32.68 55.11
N ARG A 102 24.68 32.39 56.31
CA ARG A 102 24.43 31.02 56.80
C ARG A 102 23.25 31.00 57.78
N VAL A 103 22.57 29.86 57.86
CA VAL A 103 21.62 29.58 58.96
C VAL A 103 22.23 28.52 59.87
N TYR A 104 22.27 28.81 61.17
CA TYR A 104 22.75 27.90 62.20
C TYR A 104 22.02 28.17 63.52
N ALA A 105 21.65 27.11 64.25
CA ALA A 105 20.79 27.14 65.42
C ALA A 105 19.45 27.87 65.18
N GLY A 106 18.89 27.77 63.96
CA GLY A 106 17.68 28.49 63.58
C GLY A 106 17.84 30.00 63.38
N GLU A 107 19.06 30.54 63.48
CA GLU A 107 19.36 31.95 63.27
C GLU A 107 20.08 32.17 61.93
N PHE A 108 19.58 33.11 61.13
CA PHE A 108 20.28 33.59 59.93
C PHE A 108 21.30 34.65 60.30
N SER A 109 22.55 34.45 59.90
CA SER A 109 23.64 35.43 60.04
C SER A 109 24.25 35.74 58.68
N LEU A 110 24.52 37.03 58.43
CA LEU A 110 25.11 37.52 57.18
C LEU A 110 26.33 38.38 57.50
N GLY A 111 27.52 37.87 57.14
CA GLY A 111 28.77 38.59 57.31
C GLY A 111 29.06 39.50 56.12
N TRP A 112 29.31 40.78 56.36
CA TRP A 112 29.69 41.78 55.35
C TRP A 112 31.18 42.09 55.45
N ARG A 113 31.91 41.93 54.35
CA ARG A 113 33.34 42.25 54.24
C ARG A 113 33.58 43.13 53.04
N PHE A 114 34.26 44.27 53.21
CA PHE A 114 34.43 45.25 52.13
C PHE A 114 35.78 45.96 52.19
N SER A 115 36.19 46.54 51.06
CA SER A 115 37.39 47.39 51.00
C SER A 115 37.09 48.78 51.54
N ARG A 116 37.82 49.19 52.59
CA ARG A 116 37.78 50.56 53.12
C ARG A 116 38.40 51.60 52.18
N GLU A 117 39.14 51.18 51.17
CA GLU A 117 39.64 52.08 50.12
C GLU A 117 38.56 52.41 49.09
N MET A 118 37.53 51.55 48.96
CA MET A 118 36.45 51.72 47.99
C MET A 118 35.15 52.23 48.61
N PHE A 119 34.89 51.93 49.90
CA PHE A 119 33.62 52.25 50.55
C PHE A 119 33.81 52.80 51.97
N ASP A 120 33.01 53.81 52.32
CA ASP A 120 32.83 54.26 53.69
C ASP A 120 31.99 53.26 54.50
N GLU A 121 32.39 53.01 55.75
CA GLU A 121 31.71 52.08 56.66
C GLU A 121 30.24 52.46 56.88
N ALA A 122 29.93 53.75 57.02
CA ALA A 122 28.56 54.24 57.17
C ALA A 122 27.66 53.92 55.96
N THR A 123 28.24 53.85 54.76
CA THR A 123 27.49 53.51 53.54
C THR A 123 27.18 52.01 53.49
N VAL A 124 28.13 51.17 53.87
CA VAL A 124 27.90 49.72 53.96
C VAL A 124 26.92 49.39 55.08
N GLN A 125 26.97 50.10 56.21
CA GLN A 125 26.00 49.91 57.30
C GLN A 125 24.58 50.23 56.85
N ARG A 126 24.33 51.37 56.18
CA ARG A 126 23.00 51.68 55.63
C ARG A 126 22.50 50.60 54.67
N LEU A 127 23.37 50.11 53.78
CA LEU A 127 23.03 49.02 52.86
C LEU A 127 22.67 47.73 53.61
N ALA A 128 23.34 47.42 54.72
CA ALA A 128 23.01 46.26 55.56
C ALA A 128 21.66 46.44 56.28
N ASP A 129 21.36 47.64 56.77
CA ASP A 129 20.08 47.96 57.41
C ASP A 129 18.92 47.88 56.39
N ASP A 130 19.10 48.46 55.20
CA ASP A 130 18.14 48.40 54.10
C ASP A 130 17.91 46.94 53.65
N TYR A 131 18.98 46.15 53.54
CA TYR A 131 18.89 44.72 53.23
C TYR A 131 18.08 43.95 54.29
N ALA A 132 18.28 44.24 55.57
CA ALA A 132 17.54 43.59 56.65
C ALA A 132 16.04 43.92 56.60
N ALA A 133 15.69 45.19 56.34
CA ALA A 133 14.30 45.61 56.18
C ALA A 133 13.62 44.92 54.98
N GLU A 134 14.29 44.87 53.83
CA GLU A 134 13.79 44.18 52.63
C GLU A 134 13.67 42.66 52.85
N LEU A 135 14.63 42.03 53.52
CA LEU A 135 14.56 40.61 53.85
C LEU A 135 13.37 40.30 54.76
N GLN A 136 13.11 41.14 55.77
CA GLN A 136 11.95 41.00 56.65
C GLN A 136 10.63 41.08 55.86
N ALA A 137 10.51 42.07 54.96
CA ALA A 137 9.34 42.19 54.09
C ALA A 137 9.15 40.97 53.17
N LEU A 138 10.23 40.42 52.62
CA LEU A 138 10.20 39.19 51.83
C LEU A 138 9.75 37.96 52.65
N ILE A 139 10.20 37.85 53.89
CA ILE A 139 9.81 36.76 54.81
C ILE A 139 8.30 36.87 55.12
N GLU A 140 7.82 38.06 55.48
CA GLU A 140 6.40 38.31 55.77
C GLU A 140 5.52 37.97 54.56
N HIS A 141 5.89 38.43 53.36
CA HIS A 141 5.21 38.07 52.11
C HIS A 141 5.13 36.55 51.92
N CYS A 142 6.25 35.84 52.10
CA CYS A 142 6.29 34.37 51.96
C CYS A 142 5.41 33.64 52.99
N CYS A 143 5.33 34.15 54.22
CA CYS A 143 4.50 33.57 55.29
C CYS A 143 3.00 33.79 55.06
N GLU A 144 2.60 34.86 54.38
CA GLU A 144 1.19 35.19 54.11
C GLU A 144 0.62 34.53 52.84
N LEU A 145 1.47 34.03 51.94
CA LEU A 145 1.07 33.38 50.69
C LEU A 145 0.23 32.12 50.94
N LYS A 146 -1.07 32.21 50.60
CA LYS A 146 -2.01 31.06 50.66
C LYS A 146 -1.98 30.17 49.42
N VAL A 147 -1.58 30.73 48.27
CA VAL A 147 -1.51 30.02 46.98
C VAL A 147 -0.05 29.92 46.57
N ARG A 148 0.42 28.70 46.30
CA ARG A 148 1.77 28.47 45.78
C ARG A 148 1.79 28.77 44.29
N SER A 149 2.71 29.63 43.84
CA SER A 149 2.97 29.86 42.42
C SER A 149 4.04 28.91 41.90
N ALA A 150 3.84 28.34 40.71
CA ALA A 150 4.87 27.62 39.98
C ALA A 150 5.52 28.52 38.91
N THR A 151 6.76 28.22 38.58
CA THR A 151 7.57 28.89 37.55
C THR A 151 8.08 27.86 36.55
N PRO A 152 8.46 28.23 35.31
CA PRO A 152 8.97 27.30 34.30
C PRO A 152 10.03 26.31 34.79
N SER A 153 10.97 26.74 35.64
CA SER A 153 11.99 25.83 36.19
C SER A 153 11.47 24.71 37.10
N ASP A 154 10.21 24.77 37.56
CA ASP A 154 9.55 23.67 38.28
C ASP A 154 9.14 22.53 37.33
N PHE A 155 8.99 22.82 36.03
CA PHE A 155 8.61 21.88 34.97
C PHE A 155 9.63 21.91 33.81
N PRO A 156 10.89 21.52 34.05
CA PRO A 156 12.00 21.81 33.14
C PRO A 156 11.88 21.16 31.76
N LEU A 157 11.10 20.08 31.62
CA LEU A 157 10.89 19.38 30.34
C LEU A 157 9.79 20.02 29.49
N ALA A 158 8.90 20.82 30.07
CA ALA A 158 7.73 21.39 29.39
C ALA A 158 8.12 22.44 28.34
N GLY A 159 9.20 23.20 28.59
CA GLY A 159 9.65 24.28 27.69
C GLY A 159 8.68 25.48 27.67
N LEU A 160 7.91 25.69 28.73
CA LEU A 160 6.91 26.76 28.81
C LEU A 160 7.52 28.09 29.27
N SER A 161 7.00 29.19 28.74
CA SER A 161 7.15 30.51 29.37
C SER A 161 6.22 30.68 30.57
N GLN A 162 6.48 31.68 31.43
CA GLN A 162 5.62 32.00 32.56
C GLN A 162 4.17 32.28 32.12
N ALA A 163 3.97 33.02 31.03
CA ALA A 163 2.65 33.35 30.50
C ALA A 163 1.89 32.11 30.01
N GLN A 164 2.56 31.19 29.32
CA GLN A 164 1.94 29.94 28.88
C GLN A 164 1.59 29.04 30.06
N LEU A 165 2.41 29.01 31.11
CA LEU A 165 2.15 28.23 32.33
C LEU A 165 0.88 28.72 33.05
N GLU A 166 0.69 30.03 33.14
CA GLU A 166 -0.48 30.66 33.77
C GLU A 166 -1.78 30.49 32.96
N GLN A 167 -1.67 30.25 31.65
CA GLN A 167 -2.79 30.04 30.74
C GLN A 167 -3.23 28.58 30.62
N LEU A 168 -2.54 27.63 31.26
CA LEU A 168 -2.94 26.22 31.21
C LEU A 168 -4.36 26.05 31.79
N PRO A 169 -5.20 25.17 31.20
CA PRO A 169 -6.58 24.95 31.64
C PRO A 169 -6.67 24.15 32.95
N VAL A 170 -5.62 24.18 33.77
CA VAL A 170 -5.46 23.39 34.99
C VAL A 170 -4.88 24.26 36.09
N ALA A 171 -5.50 24.22 37.28
CA ALA A 171 -4.95 24.89 38.45
C ALA A 171 -3.58 24.30 38.83
N LEU A 172 -2.53 25.13 38.79
CA LEU A 172 -1.13 24.71 39.04
C LEU A 172 -0.93 24.04 40.41
N GLU A 173 -1.77 24.35 41.39
CA GLU A 173 -1.75 23.69 42.70
C GLU A 173 -2.08 22.18 42.65
N GLN A 174 -2.78 21.74 41.62
CA GLN A 174 -3.13 20.33 41.39
C GLN A 174 -2.11 19.61 40.49
N VAL A 175 -1.14 20.33 39.92
CA VAL A 175 -0.14 19.80 39.00
C VAL A 175 1.08 19.31 39.76
N GLU A 176 1.45 18.06 39.53
CA GLU A 176 2.70 17.50 40.04
C GLU A 176 3.85 17.71 39.05
N ASP A 177 3.60 17.55 37.75
CA ASP A 177 4.61 17.65 36.71
C ASP A 177 3.99 17.97 35.34
N ILE A 178 4.81 18.52 34.42
CA ILE A 178 4.42 18.83 33.04
C ILE A 178 5.59 18.51 32.10
N TYR A 179 5.32 17.79 31.02
CA TYR A 179 6.30 17.46 30.00
C TYR A 179 5.61 17.14 28.66
N PRO A 180 6.30 17.23 27.51
CA PRO A 180 5.70 16.91 26.23
C PRO A 180 5.41 15.43 26.08
N LEU A 181 4.53 15.12 25.11
CA LEU A 181 4.19 13.75 24.73
C LEU A 181 5.35 13.10 23.98
N SER A 182 5.50 11.78 24.16
CA SER A 182 6.32 10.96 23.27
C SER A 182 5.73 10.94 21.84
N PRO A 183 6.52 10.62 20.81
CA PRO A 183 6.03 10.57 19.43
C PRO A 183 4.77 9.72 19.22
N MET A 184 4.72 8.54 19.84
CA MET A 184 3.56 7.66 19.74
C MET A 184 2.31 8.26 20.42
N GLN A 185 2.49 8.90 21.57
CA GLN A 185 1.39 9.60 22.25
C GLN A 185 0.85 10.77 21.41
N GLN A 186 1.73 11.51 20.71
CA GLN A 186 1.32 12.58 19.79
C GLN A 186 0.50 12.04 18.62
N GLY A 187 0.93 10.92 18.02
CA GLY A 187 0.19 10.24 16.96
C GLY A 187 -1.19 9.79 17.42
N MET A 188 -1.29 9.10 18.56
CA MET A 188 -2.57 8.67 19.13
C MET A 188 -3.49 9.86 19.43
N LEU A 189 -2.96 10.94 20.04
CA LEU A 189 -3.72 12.16 20.32
C LEU A 189 -4.32 12.74 19.02
N PHE A 190 -3.52 12.86 17.97
CA PHE A 190 -3.99 13.38 16.68
C PHE A 190 -5.14 12.55 16.10
N HIS A 191 -4.99 11.23 16.06
CA HIS A 191 -6.00 10.32 15.52
C HIS A 191 -7.30 10.34 16.34
N THR A 192 -7.20 10.27 17.67
CA THR A 192 -8.37 10.34 18.57
C THR A 192 -9.17 11.62 18.35
N LEU A 193 -8.50 12.75 18.07
CA LEU A 193 -9.16 14.04 17.81
C LEU A 193 -9.79 14.13 16.40
N TYR A 194 -9.18 13.49 15.40
CA TYR A 194 -9.59 13.62 14.00
C TYR A 194 -10.69 12.63 13.60
N GLU A 195 -10.59 11.36 14.00
CA GLU A 195 -11.44 10.28 13.49
C GLU A 195 -12.73 10.07 14.31
N GLN A 196 -12.76 10.49 15.59
CA GLN A 196 -13.86 10.29 16.57
C GLN A 196 -14.45 8.85 16.60
N ARG A 197 -13.70 7.87 16.09
CA ARG A 197 -13.96 6.45 16.20
C ARG A 197 -13.16 5.98 17.42
N GLY A 198 -13.67 4.99 18.17
CA GLY A 198 -13.05 4.51 19.42
C GLY A 198 -11.69 3.80 19.26
N ASP A 199 -10.87 4.25 18.31
CA ASP A 199 -9.52 3.78 18.05
C ASP A 199 -8.62 4.09 19.27
N TYR A 200 -7.69 3.18 19.58
CA TYR A 200 -6.81 3.25 20.76
C TYR A 200 -7.51 3.12 22.12
N ILE A 201 -8.74 2.62 22.18
CA ILE A 201 -9.34 2.17 23.44
C ILE A 201 -9.04 0.69 23.63
N ASN A 202 -8.36 0.36 24.72
CA ASN A 202 -8.12 -1.02 25.13
C ASN A 202 -9.20 -1.43 26.14
N GLN A 203 -9.91 -2.52 25.87
CA GLN A 203 -10.89 -3.10 26.79
C GLN A 203 -10.58 -4.57 27.07
N MET A 204 -10.35 -4.87 28.35
CA MET A 204 -10.16 -6.21 28.86
C MET A 204 -11.39 -6.66 29.64
N ARG A 205 -11.85 -7.89 29.39
CA ARG A 205 -13.01 -8.50 30.03
C ARG A 205 -12.68 -9.88 30.57
N LEU A 206 -13.07 -10.16 31.79
CA LEU A 206 -12.92 -11.49 32.39
C LEU A 206 -13.85 -11.69 33.59
N ASP A 207 -14.17 -12.94 33.88
CA ASP A 207 -14.87 -13.32 35.09
C ASP A 207 -13.88 -13.55 36.23
N VAL A 208 -14.31 -13.20 37.45
CA VAL A 208 -13.54 -13.30 38.69
C VAL A 208 -14.38 -13.94 39.78
N GLU A 209 -13.92 -15.07 40.30
CA GLU A 209 -14.52 -15.74 41.47
C GLU A 209 -13.73 -15.45 42.74
N GLY A 210 -14.42 -15.23 43.87
CA GLY A 210 -13.80 -15.07 45.19
C GLY A 210 -13.22 -13.67 45.48
N LEU A 211 -13.63 -12.66 44.71
CA LEU A 211 -13.11 -11.29 44.81
C LEU A 211 -13.65 -10.53 46.04
N ASP A 212 -12.74 -9.95 46.84
CA ASP A 212 -13.06 -8.90 47.81
C ASP A 212 -12.99 -7.53 47.10
N VAL A 213 -14.16 -6.94 46.86
CA VAL A 213 -14.32 -5.72 46.06
C VAL A 213 -13.59 -4.53 46.67
N GLU A 214 -13.66 -4.34 47.98
CA GLU A 214 -13.07 -3.15 48.62
C GLU A 214 -11.54 -3.27 48.73
N ARG A 215 -11.04 -4.48 48.97
CA ARG A 215 -9.61 -4.76 48.91
C ARG A 215 -9.06 -4.60 47.49
N PHE A 216 -9.82 -4.99 46.47
CA PHE A 216 -9.46 -4.80 45.07
C PHE A 216 -9.47 -3.32 44.66
N ARG A 217 -10.51 -2.57 45.05
CA ARG A 217 -10.58 -1.10 44.87
C ARG A 217 -9.38 -0.40 45.50
N SER A 218 -9.04 -0.77 46.73
CA SER A 218 -7.89 -0.20 47.46
C SER A 218 -6.55 -0.52 46.79
N ALA A 219 -6.37 -1.75 46.29
CA ALA A 219 -5.17 -2.15 45.57
C ALA A 219 -4.97 -1.35 44.27
N TRP A 220 -6.06 -1.11 43.53
CA TRP A 220 -6.07 -0.27 42.34
C TRP A 220 -5.77 1.20 42.65
N GLN A 221 -6.44 1.79 43.65
CA GLN A 221 -6.17 3.17 44.06
C GLN A 221 -4.70 3.37 44.45
N ALA A 222 -4.15 2.46 45.24
CA ALA A 222 -2.74 2.50 45.63
C ALA A 222 -1.77 2.35 44.43
N SER A 223 -2.22 1.74 43.33
CA SER A 223 -1.45 1.66 42.08
C SER A 223 -1.52 2.99 41.30
N VAL A 224 -2.70 3.62 41.22
CA VAL A 224 -2.88 4.97 40.64
C VAL A 224 -2.02 6.00 41.37
N ASP A 225 -1.98 5.96 42.70
CA ASP A 225 -1.20 6.89 43.51
C ASP A 225 0.32 6.69 43.33
N ALA A 226 0.76 5.46 43.04
CA ALA A 226 2.17 5.13 42.89
C ALA A 226 2.74 5.43 41.51
N HIS A 227 1.90 5.53 40.48
CA HIS A 227 2.31 5.65 39.08
C HIS A 227 1.69 6.88 38.42
N ASP A 228 2.51 7.91 38.22
CA ASP A 228 2.12 9.21 37.66
C ASP A 228 1.37 9.12 36.34
N ILE A 229 1.77 8.18 35.48
CA ILE A 229 1.17 8.01 34.16
C ILE A 229 -0.34 7.79 34.26
N LEU A 230 -0.83 7.11 35.29
CA LEU A 230 -2.25 6.85 35.53
C LEU A 230 -3.02 8.10 35.96
N ARG A 231 -2.31 9.18 36.30
CA ARG A 231 -2.84 10.50 36.72
C ARG A 231 -2.67 11.57 35.64
N SER A 232 -2.40 11.16 34.40
CA SER A 232 -2.10 12.06 33.28
C SER A 232 -3.36 12.56 32.58
N GLY A 233 -3.39 13.86 32.30
CA GLY A 233 -4.22 14.48 31.26
C GLY A 233 -3.35 15.09 30.16
N PHE A 234 -3.94 15.38 29.01
CA PHE A 234 -3.22 15.90 27.83
C PHE A 234 -3.81 17.24 27.38
N VAL A 235 -2.95 18.22 27.12
CA VAL A 235 -3.35 19.58 26.71
C VAL A 235 -2.66 19.92 25.39
N TRP A 236 -3.43 20.35 24.39
CA TRP A 236 -2.93 20.67 23.04
C TRP A 236 -3.48 21.99 22.49
N GLN A 237 -4.32 22.68 23.26
CA GLN A 237 -4.98 23.94 22.88
C GLN A 237 -4.23 25.14 23.46
N GLY A 238 -4.40 26.33 22.85
CA GLY A 238 -3.75 27.57 23.27
C GLY A 238 -2.47 27.88 22.49
N GLU A 239 -1.67 28.83 22.97
CA GLU A 239 -0.37 29.21 22.38
C GLU A 239 0.74 28.21 22.77
N LEU A 240 0.47 26.91 22.64
CA LEU A 240 1.43 25.84 22.90
C LEU A 240 2.09 25.41 21.60
N GLU A 241 3.43 25.34 21.58
CA GLU A 241 4.18 24.88 20.40
C GLU A 241 3.99 23.38 20.13
N ARG A 242 3.71 22.61 21.19
CA ARG A 242 3.50 21.15 21.14
C ARG A 242 2.55 20.71 22.25
N PRO A 243 1.83 19.58 22.07
CA PRO A 243 1.00 19.00 23.13
C PRO A 243 1.82 18.68 24.39
N LEU A 244 1.19 18.82 25.54
CA LEU A 244 1.77 18.58 26.86
C LEU A 244 0.96 17.55 27.64
N GLN A 245 1.68 16.72 28.39
CA GLN A 245 1.15 15.81 29.38
C GLN A 245 1.24 16.49 30.76
N VAL A 246 0.12 16.56 31.45
CA VAL A 246 -0.03 17.20 32.76
C VAL A 246 -0.36 16.13 33.79
N ILE A 247 0.49 16.00 34.81
CA ILE A 247 0.34 15.02 35.88
C ILE A 247 -0.41 15.63 37.05
N ARG A 248 -1.51 15.02 37.48
CA ARG A 248 -2.26 15.44 38.68
C ARG A 248 -1.61 14.88 39.95
N LYS A 249 -1.48 15.69 41.00
CA LYS A 249 -0.97 15.28 42.32
C LYS A 249 -1.76 14.15 42.98
N SER A 250 -3.05 14.06 42.69
CA SER A 250 -3.92 12.99 43.19
C SER A 250 -5.09 12.83 42.23
N LEU A 251 -5.52 11.60 42.00
CA LEU A 251 -6.68 11.30 41.17
C LEU A 251 -7.43 10.08 41.75
N PRO A 252 -8.74 10.21 42.04
CA PRO A 252 -9.53 9.06 42.46
C PRO A 252 -9.71 8.07 41.30
N LEU A 253 -9.62 6.79 41.61
CA LEU A 253 -9.92 5.71 40.67
C LEU A 253 -11.39 5.75 40.24
N ALA A 254 -11.65 5.77 38.94
CA ALA A 254 -12.99 5.55 38.39
C ALA A 254 -13.36 4.05 38.49
N PHE A 255 -14.08 3.70 39.55
CA PHE A 255 -14.48 2.31 39.86
C PHE A 255 -15.95 2.22 40.23
N GLU A 256 -16.69 1.47 39.41
CA GLU A 256 -18.14 1.26 39.56
C GLU A 256 -18.45 -0.23 39.80
N VAL A 257 -19.50 -0.49 40.57
CA VAL A 257 -20.03 -1.84 40.82
C VAL A 257 -21.51 -1.86 40.48
N GLN A 258 -21.94 -2.79 39.62
CA GLN A 258 -23.35 -3.00 39.26
C GLN A 258 -23.83 -4.36 39.76
N ASP A 259 -25.01 -4.40 40.38
CA ASP A 259 -25.62 -5.65 40.87
C ASP A 259 -26.57 -6.24 39.82
N TRP A 260 -26.19 -7.37 39.23
CA TRP A 260 -26.96 -8.08 38.19
C TRP A 260 -27.39 -9.48 38.63
N GLN A 261 -27.34 -9.79 39.93
CA GLN A 261 -27.64 -11.13 40.46
C GLN A 261 -29.05 -11.63 40.11
N ALA A 262 -30.00 -10.72 39.85
CA ALA A 262 -31.38 -11.04 39.49
C ALA A 262 -31.67 -10.96 37.97
N ARG A 263 -30.66 -10.73 37.13
CA ARG A 263 -30.82 -10.58 35.67
C ARG A 263 -30.78 -11.94 34.96
N ALA A 264 -31.65 -12.13 33.96
CA ALA A 264 -31.79 -13.40 33.24
C ALA A 264 -31.00 -13.45 31.91
N ASP A 265 -30.80 -12.30 31.26
CA ASP A 265 -30.15 -12.09 29.95
C ASP A 265 -28.68 -11.69 30.09
N VAL A 266 -27.95 -12.30 31.03
CA VAL A 266 -26.60 -11.86 31.43
C VAL A 266 -25.59 -11.79 30.27
N PRO A 267 -25.41 -12.81 29.40
CA PRO A 267 -24.33 -12.79 28.41
C PRO A 267 -24.45 -11.65 27.38
N GLU A 268 -25.62 -11.50 26.75
CA GLU A 268 -25.89 -10.46 25.75
C GLU A 268 -25.84 -9.06 26.39
N ALA A 269 -26.34 -8.92 27.62
CA ALA A 269 -26.28 -7.67 28.36
C ALA A 269 -24.84 -7.28 28.72
N LEU A 270 -23.96 -8.23 29.05
CA LEU A 270 -22.54 -7.96 29.32
C LEU A 270 -21.81 -7.48 28.06
N ASP A 271 -22.11 -8.06 26.88
CA ASP A 271 -21.57 -7.61 25.61
C ASP A 271 -22.07 -6.21 25.22
N ALA A 272 -23.35 -5.92 25.45
CA ALA A 272 -23.91 -4.59 25.24
C ALA A 272 -23.29 -3.55 26.19
N LEU A 273 -23.11 -3.88 27.47
CA LEU A 273 -22.49 -3.01 28.47
C LEU A 273 -21.03 -2.72 28.13
N ALA A 274 -20.26 -3.76 27.78
CA ALA A 274 -18.88 -3.63 27.35
C ALA A 274 -18.74 -2.70 26.12
N ASN A 275 -19.60 -2.89 25.12
CA ASN A 275 -19.64 -2.04 23.94
C ASN A 275 -20.01 -0.58 24.28
N ALA A 276 -21.01 -0.37 25.15
CA ALA A 276 -21.39 0.96 25.60
C ALA A 276 -20.24 1.66 26.36
N GLU A 277 -19.54 0.93 27.24
CA GLU A 277 -18.38 1.43 27.96
C GLU A 277 -17.23 1.83 27.02
N ARG A 278 -17.00 1.05 25.96
CA ARG A 278 -16.01 1.37 24.93
C ARG A 278 -16.42 2.60 24.12
N GLN A 279 -17.68 2.65 23.67
CA GLN A 279 -18.23 3.77 22.89
C GLN A 279 -18.29 5.08 23.67
N ARG A 280 -18.38 5.02 25.00
CA ARG A 280 -18.31 6.21 25.86
C ARG A 280 -17.02 7.01 25.67
N GLY A 281 -15.93 6.35 25.22
CA GLY A 281 -14.67 7.01 24.94
C GLY A 281 -14.01 7.66 26.15
N PHE A 282 -13.01 8.50 25.88
CA PHE A 282 -12.32 9.33 26.87
C PHE A 282 -12.11 10.73 26.31
N ASP A 283 -12.28 11.75 27.15
CA ASP A 283 -11.73 13.08 26.87
C ASP A 283 -10.30 13.11 27.39
N LEU A 284 -9.33 13.24 26.49
CA LEU A 284 -7.91 13.18 26.83
C LEU A 284 -7.46 14.35 27.70
N ALA A 285 -8.20 15.46 27.75
CA ALA A 285 -7.91 16.59 28.64
C ALA A 285 -8.35 16.33 30.10
N GLU A 286 -9.32 15.46 30.31
CA GLU A 286 -10.00 15.24 31.59
C GLU A 286 -9.72 13.84 32.14
N PRO A 287 -8.65 13.65 32.94
CA PRO A 287 -8.40 12.39 33.61
C PRO A 287 -9.51 12.06 34.64
N PRO A 288 -9.82 10.77 34.91
CA PRO A 288 -9.04 9.58 34.58
C PRO A 288 -9.28 9.00 33.19
N LEU A 289 -8.20 8.52 32.56
CA LEU A 289 -8.22 7.84 31.25
C LEU A 289 -8.20 6.29 31.38
N LEU A 290 -8.65 5.81 32.55
CA LEU A 290 -8.74 4.40 32.93
C LEU A 290 -9.96 4.21 33.84
N ARG A 291 -10.76 3.17 33.59
CA ARG A 291 -11.99 2.87 34.31
C ARG A 291 -12.13 1.37 34.57
N LEU A 292 -12.70 1.04 35.73
CA LEU A 292 -13.08 -0.31 36.09
C LEU A 292 -14.58 -0.38 36.38
N LEU A 293 -15.22 -1.37 35.80
CA LEU A 293 -16.61 -1.71 36.06
C LEU A 293 -16.71 -3.18 36.46
N LEU A 294 -17.16 -3.44 37.69
CA LEU A 294 -17.45 -4.78 38.17
C LEU A 294 -18.95 -5.04 38.10
N VAL A 295 -19.35 -6.11 37.43
CA VAL A 295 -20.73 -6.58 37.40
C VAL A 295 -20.85 -7.80 38.31
N GLN A 296 -21.63 -7.69 39.39
CA GLN A 296 -21.87 -8.78 40.31
C GLN A 296 -22.91 -9.74 39.72
N LEU A 297 -22.49 -10.96 39.41
CA LEU A 297 -23.33 -12.03 38.84
C LEU A 297 -23.88 -12.98 39.91
N SER A 298 -23.13 -13.16 41.00
CA SER A 298 -23.57 -13.87 42.22
C SER A 298 -22.80 -13.37 43.44
N ALA A 299 -23.07 -13.92 44.63
CA ALA A 299 -22.40 -13.54 45.88
C ALA A 299 -20.86 -13.61 45.82
N GLN A 300 -20.29 -14.48 44.97
CA GLN A 300 -18.84 -14.65 44.82
C GLN A 300 -18.35 -14.59 43.37
N HIS A 301 -19.18 -14.16 42.43
CA HIS A 301 -18.85 -14.17 41.00
C HIS A 301 -19.09 -12.78 40.39
N TYR A 302 -18.05 -12.22 39.78
CA TYR A 302 -18.06 -10.90 39.17
C TYR A 302 -17.53 -10.96 37.73
N HIS A 303 -18.08 -10.14 36.84
CA HIS A 303 -17.48 -9.84 35.54
C HIS A 303 -16.75 -8.50 35.63
N LEU A 304 -15.45 -8.48 35.34
CA LEU A 304 -14.64 -7.28 35.28
C LEU A 304 -14.58 -6.75 33.85
N ILE A 305 -14.94 -5.48 33.66
CA ILE A 305 -14.68 -4.70 32.46
C ILE A 305 -13.66 -3.62 32.82
N TYR A 306 -12.44 -3.77 32.32
CA TYR A 306 -11.35 -2.82 32.43
C TYR A 306 -11.21 -2.08 31.11
N THR A 307 -11.37 -0.76 31.10
CA THR A 307 -11.25 0.06 29.88
C THR A 307 -10.24 1.17 30.11
N SER A 308 -9.28 1.33 29.21
CA SER A 308 -8.24 2.36 29.29
C SER A 308 -7.90 2.92 27.92
N HIS A 309 -7.41 4.15 27.87
CA HIS A 309 -6.88 4.72 26.64
C HIS A 309 -5.41 4.32 26.45
N HIS A 310 -5.06 3.83 25.26
CA HIS A 310 -3.73 3.29 24.94
C HIS A 310 -2.62 4.34 25.09
N ILE A 311 -2.96 5.64 25.00
CA ILE A 311 -2.04 6.77 25.24
C ILE A 311 -1.33 6.74 26.61
N LEU A 312 -1.93 6.07 27.60
CA LEU A 312 -1.33 5.92 28.93
C LEU A 312 -0.26 4.84 28.95
N MET A 313 -0.51 3.69 28.31
CA MET A 313 0.29 2.50 28.52
C MET A 313 0.25 1.53 27.35
N ASP A 314 1.37 0.81 27.16
CA ASP A 314 1.46 -0.34 26.25
C ASP A 314 1.03 -1.67 26.91
N GLY A 315 0.88 -2.73 26.10
CA GLY A 315 0.49 -4.06 26.59
C GLY A 315 1.45 -4.64 27.65
N TRP A 316 2.75 -4.36 27.54
CA TRP A 316 3.74 -4.73 28.58
C TRP A 316 3.42 -4.04 29.91
N SER A 317 3.25 -2.72 29.89
CA SER A 317 2.90 -1.93 31.07
C SER A 317 1.56 -2.38 31.67
N ASN A 318 0.57 -2.72 30.83
CA ASN A 318 -0.71 -3.23 31.29
C ASN A 318 -0.58 -4.57 32.03
N SER A 319 0.15 -5.54 31.46
CA SER A 319 0.42 -6.83 32.12
C SER A 319 1.10 -6.68 33.49
N ARG A 320 2.05 -5.73 33.58
CA ARG A 320 2.77 -5.42 34.82
C ARG A 320 1.87 -4.77 35.85
N LEU A 321 1.04 -3.81 35.43
CA LEU A 321 0.07 -3.16 36.29
C LEU A 321 -0.90 -4.18 36.91
N MET A 322 -1.40 -5.14 36.12
CA MET A 322 -2.24 -6.23 36.64
C MET A 322 -1.50 -7.05 37.70
N GLY A 323 -0.27 -7.46 37.41
CA GLY A 323 0.55 -8.21 38.36
C GLY A 323 0.79 -7.45 39.67
N GLU A 324 1.05 -6.14 39.58
CA GLU A 324 1.23 -5.26 40.74
C GLU A 324 -0.05 -5.10 41.55
N VAL A 325 -1.19 -4.88 40.91
CA VAL A 325 -2.49 -4.79 41.57
C VAL A 325 -2.78 -6.07 42.36
N LEU A 326 -2.51 -7.24 41.79
CA LEU A 326 -2.69 -8.51 42.50
C LEU A 326 -1.69 -8.70 43.65
N GLN A 327 -0.46 -8.19 43.52
CA GLN A 327 0.51 -8.16 44.62
C GLN A 327 0.03 -7.28 45.78
N ARG A 328 -0.48 -6.08 45.48
CA ARG A 328 -1.08 -5.16 46.46
C ARG A 328 -2.35 -5.73 47.07
N TYR A 329 -3.19 -6.37 46.26
CA TYR A 329 -4.34 -7.12 46.75
C TYR A 329 -3.89 -8.15 47.76
N ARG A 330 -2.82 -8.93 47.51
CA ARG A 330 -2.23 -9.88 48.48
C ARG A 330 -1.58 -9.25 49.71
N GLN A 331 -1.57 -7.91 49.84
CA GLN A 331 -0.88 -7.16 50.89
C GLN A 331 0.64 -7.45 50.92
N GLN A 332 1.21 -7.80 49.77
CA GLN A 332 2.65 -7.99 49.62
C GLN A 332 3.31 -6.64 49.28
N PRO A 333 4.52 -6.37 49.80
CA PRO A 333 5.23 -5.13 49.48
C PRO A 333 5.60 -5.10 48.00
N VAL A 334 5.30 -3.98 47.34
CA VAL A 334 5.71 -3.70 45.96
C VAL A 334 6.92 -2.77 45.99
N SER A 335 8.01 -3.18 45.34
CA SER A 335 9.18 -2.31 45.17
C SER A 335 8.85 -1.14 44.25
N ARG A 336 9.18 0.08 44.66
CA ARG A 336 9.06 1.24 43.76
C ARG A 336 10.02 1.06 42.57
N PRO A 337 9.57 1.24 41.32
CA PRO A 337 10.43 1.13 40.16
C PRO A 337 11.54 2.19 40.21
N ALA A 338 12.69 1.86 39.65
CA ALA A 338 13.76 2.83 39.44
C ALA A 338 13.35 3.77 38.27
N GLY A 339 13.04 5.02 38.60
CA GLY A 339 12.69 6.07 37.63
C GLY A 339 11.19 6.21 37.34
N ARG A 340 10.86 7.21 36.52
CA ARG A 340 9.51 7.67 36.16
C ARG A 340 9.42 7.84 34.65
N TYR A 341 8.21 7.85 34.07
CA TYR A 341 8.02 8.06 32.62
C TYR A 341 8.64 9.39 32.10
N ARG A 342 8.70 10.43 32.94
CA ARG A 342 9.42 11.69 32.62
C ARG A 342 10.90 11.50 32.29
N ASP A 343 11.55 10.45 32.81
CA ASP A 343 12.96 10.17 32.55
C ASP A 343 13.13 9.69 31.11
N TYR A 344 12.16 8.92 30.59
CA TYR A 344 12.08 8.55 29.18
C TYR A 344 11.84 9.77 28.28
N ILE A 345 10.93 10.67 28.66
CA ILE A 345 10.72 11.92 27.91
C ILE A 345 11.99 12.79 27.89
N GLY A 346 12.69 12.90 29.02
CA GLY A 346 13.97 13.59 29.09
C GLY A 346 15.04 12.95 28.20
N TRP A 347 15.12 11.61 28.17
CA TRP A 347 16.01 10.89 27.27
C TRP A 347 15.65 11.11 25.79
N LEU A 348 14.36 11.12 25.43
CA LEU A 348 13.91 11.43 24.07
C LEU A 348 14.35 12.83 23.62
N GLN A 349 14.22 13.83 24.49
CA GLN A 349 14.64 15.21 24.19
C GLN A 349 16.15 15.36 24.02
N ALA A 350 16.95 14.43 24.55
CA ALA A 350 18.40 14.44 24.44
C ALA A 350 18.93 13.74 23.17
N GLN A 351 18.06 13.09 22.38
CA GLN A 351 18.47 12.39 21.15
C GLN A 351 18.82 13.37 20.03
N ASP A 352 19.78 12.98 19.18
CA ASP A 352 20.19 13.76 18.02
C ASP A 352 19.24 13.52 16.84
N ALA A 353 18.37 14.50 16.58
CA ALA A 353 17.42 14.45 15.48
C ALA A 353 18.08 14.36 14.10
N ALA A 354 19.27 14.94 13.91
CA ALA A 354 19.96 14.94 12.63
C ALA A 354 20.54 13.55 12.29
N LEU A 355 21.02 12.82 13.30
CA LEU A 355 21.45 11.43 13.14
C LEU A 355 20.27 10.52 12.75
N SER A 356 19.14 10.67 13.42
CA SER A 356 17.91 9.93 13.08
C SER A 356 17.40 10.28 11.68
N GLU A 357 17.39 11.55 11.29
CA GLU A 357 17.04 11.98 9.93
C GLU A 357 17.93 11.36 8.86
N GLN A 358 19.25 11.39 9.06
CA GLN A 358 20.21 10.79 8.13
C GLN A 358 19.98 9.28 7.97
N PHE A 359 19.77 8.56 9.08
CA PHE A 359 19.50 7.14 9.07
C PHE A 359 18.20 6.82 8.31
N TRP A 360 17.09 7.46 8.67
CA TRP A 360 15.79 7.16 8.09
C TRP A 360 15.69 7.55 6.62
N THR A 361 16.30 8.67 6.22
CA THR A 361 16.36 9.10 4.81
C THR A 361 17.08 8.06 3.95
N ALA A 362 18.07 7.36 4.50
CA ALA A 362 18.72 6.25 3.80
C ALA A 362 17.80 5.01 3.72
N GLN A 363 17.07 4.67 4.78
CA GLN A 363 16.19 3.49 4.83
C GLN A 363 14.98 3.61 3.89
N VAL A 364 14.37 4.80 3.78
CA VAL A 364 13.14 4.98 2.98
C VAL A 364 13.40 5.32 1.50
N ARG A 365 14.66 5.57 1.13
CA ARG A 365 15.03 6.06 -0.22
C ARG A 365 14.55 5.17 -1.37
N GLU A 366 14.58 3.86 -1.17
CA GLU A 366 14.23 2.89 -2.22
C GLU A 366 12.72 2.68 -2.36
N LEU A 367 11.92 3.17 -1.41
CA LEU A 367 10.47 3.13 -1.49
C LEU A 367 10.00 4.25 -2.43
N GLN A 368 9.49 3.90 -3.61
CA GLN A 368 9.04 4.88 -4.60
C GLN A 368 7.56 5.25 -4.44
N VAL A 369 6.76 4.33 -3.92
CA VAL A 369 5.33 4.50 -3.71
C VAL A 369 4.93 3.83 -2.38
N PRO A 370 3.91 4.33 -1.68
CA PRO A 370 3.39 3.65 -0.51
C PRO A 370 2.92 2.22 -0.82
N THR A 371 3.10 1.31 0.13
CA THR A 371 2.59 -0.06 0.01
C THR A 371 1.19 -0.12 0.60
N ARG A 372 0.18 -0.24 -0.26
CA ARG A 372 -1.25 -0.22 0.13
C ARG A 372 -1.94 -1.53 -0.24
N LEU A 373 -2.01 -2.48 0.70
CA LEU A 373 -2.64 -3.78 0.47
C LEU A 373 -4.16 -3.63 0.20
N ALA A 374 -4.83 -2.69 0.85
CA ALA A 374 -6.26 -2.43 0.65
C ALA A 374 -6.57 -1.93 -0.77
N GLN A 375 -5.62 -1.26 -1.43
CA GLN A 375 -5.76 -0.74 -2.79
C GLN A 375 -5.31 -1.76 -3.85
N ALA A 376 -4.49 -2.74 -3.47
CA ALA A 376 -4.01 -3.79 -4.36
C ALA A 376 -5.11 -4.79 -4.76
N LEU A 377 -6.21 -4.82 -3.99
CA LEU A 377 -7.33 -5.72 -4.21
C LEU A 377 -8.60 -4.94 -4.58
N PRO A 378 -9.53 -5.55 -5.34
CA PRO A 378 -10.84 -4.98 -5.54
C PRO A 378 -11.56 -4.81 -4.22
N HIS A 379 -12.12 -3.63 -4.02
CA HIS A 379 -13.00 -3.34 -2.90
C HIS A 379 -14.26 -4.20 -3.01
N GLN A 380 -14.43 -5.15 -2.09
CA GLN A 380 -15.65 -5.93 -1.97
C GLN A 380 -16.47 -5.34 -0.83
N ALA A 381 -17.27 -4.33 -1.15
CA ALA A 381 -18.18 -3.74 -0.17
C ALA A 381 -19.33 -4.73 0.10
N ASP A 382 -19.22 -5.53 1.16
CA ASP A 382 -20.34 -6.30 1.70
C ASP A 382 -21.34 -5.42 2.48
N GLY A 383 -21.15 -4.09 2.45
CA GLY A 383 -22.00 -3.11 3.15
C GLY A 383 -21.85 -3.11 4.67
N ALA A 384 -21.00 -3.98 5.23
CA ALA A 384 -20.69 -4.04 6.65
C ALA A 384 -19.54 -3.07 6.99
N THR A 385 -19.84 -2.07 7.81
CA THR A 385 -18.83 -1.16 8.39
C THR A 385 -18.48 -1.64 9.80
N GLY A 386 -17.21 -1.95 10.07
CA GLY A 386 -16.78 -2.44 11.37
C GLY A 386 -15.40 -3.08 11.35
N GLN A 387 -15.04 -3.71 12.46
CA GLN A 387 -13.81 -4.48 12.60
C GLN A 387 -14.16 -5.97 12.74
N ALA A 388 -13.39 -6.83 12.11
CA ALA A 388 -13.50 -8.28 12.25
C ALA A 388 -12.12 -8.90 12.49
N GLU A 389 -12.12 -10.15 12.96
CA GLU A 389 -10.91 -10.86 13.34
C GLU A 389 -10.82 -12.22 12.65
N HIS A 390 -9.61 -12.66 12.35
CA HIS A 390 -9.31 -13.99 11.83
C HIS A 390 -8.08 -14.58 12.53
N PHE A 391 -8.13 -15.88 12.83
CA PHE A 391 -7.03 -16.59 13.48
C PHE A 391 -6.52 -17.71 12.56
N ALA A 392 -5.21 -17.78 12.40
CA ALA A 392 -4.52 -18.87 11.71
C ALA A 392 -3.40 -19.41 12.61
N GLU A 393 -3.24 -20.73 12.68
CA GLU A 393 -2.31 -21.37 13.61
C GLU A 393 -1.34 -22.32 12.90
N LEU A 394 -0.06 -22.23 13.26
CA LEU A 394 0.96 -23.22 12.94
C LEU A 394 1.11 -24.22 14.10
N ALA A 395 0.83 -25.49 13.82
CA ALA A 395 0.88 -26.54 14.84
C ALA A 395 2.24 -26.61 15.58
N PRO A 396 2.28 -27.08 16.85
CA PRO A 396 3.50 -27.04 17.68
C PRO A 396 4.73 -27.73 17.09
N GLN A 397 4.56 -28.76 16.26
CA GLN A 397 5.69 -29.41 15.59
C GLN A 397 6.28 -28.52 14.49
N ALA A 398 5.45 -27.85 13.70
CA ALA A 398 5.91 -26.95 12.65
C ALA A 398 6.52 -25.67 13.23
N THR A 399 5.95 -25.13 14.31
CA THR A 399 6.52 -23.99 15.07
C THR A 399 7.92 -24.29 15.61
N ARG A 400 8.16 -25.52 16.11
CA ARG A 400 9.51 -25.96 16.52
C ARG A 400 10.49 -26.02 15.36
N ARG A 401 10.11 -26.61 14.22
CA ARG A 401 10.95 -26.65 13.01
C ARG A 401 11.32 -25.23 12.54
N LEU A 402 10.36 -24.31 12.60
CA LEU A 402 10.59 -22.90 12.24
C LEU A 402 11.54 -22.21 13.23
N SER A 403 11.42 -22.50 14.52
CA SER A 403 12.35 -22.01 15.55
C SER A 403 13.77 -22.53 15.36
N ASP A 404 13.92 -23.82 15.03
CA ASP A 404 15.22 -24.43 14.72
C ASP A 404 15.83 -23.81 13.46
N PHE A 405 15.01 -23.56 12.44
CA PHE A 405 15.43 -22.87 11.22
C PHE A 405 15.89 -21.43 11.49
N ALA A 406 15.14 -20.66 12.29
CA ALA A 406 15.52 -19.31 12.70
C ALA A 406 16.92 -19.32 13.36
N ARG A 407 17.14 -20.25 14.28
CA ARG A 407 18.44 -20.45 14.95
C ARG A 407 19.53 -20.82 13.94
N GLN A 408 19.26 -21.71 12.99
CA GLN A 408 20.22 -22.11 11.96
C GLN A 408 20.63 -20.94 11.06
N GLN A 409 19.67 -20.09 10.66
CA GLN A 409 19.92 -18.92 9.83
C GLN A 409 20.45 -17.70 10.62
N LYS A 410 20.54 -17.81 11.96
CA LYS A 410 20.92 -16.74 12.90
C LYS A 410 19.99 -15.51 12.83
N VAL A 411 18.69 -15.77 12.70
CA VAL A 411 17.63 -14.75 12.68
C VAL A 411 16.61 -15.03 13.80
N THR A 412 15.74 -14.07 14.07
CA THR A 412 14.65 -14.24 15.04
C THR A 412 13.37 -14.78 14.39
N MET A 413 12.46 -15.33 15.20
CA MET A 413 11.11 -15.71 14.73
C MET A 413 10.38 -14.50 14.13
N ASN A 414 10.47 -13.33 14.78
CA ASN A 414 9.91 -12.09 14.26
C ASN A 414 10.43 -11.77 12.85
N THR A 415 11.73 -11.91 12.60
CA THR A 415 12.32 -11.70 11.25
C THR A 415 11.73 -12.65 10.21
N LEU A 416 11.47 -13.91 10.55
CA LEU A 416 10.83 -14.86 9.62
C LEU A 416 9.39 -14.45 9.28
N VAL A 417 8.62 -14.01 10.28
CA VAL A 417 7.23 -13.56 10.05
C VAL A 417 7.20 -12.25 9.26
N GLN A 418 8.07 -11.30 9.57
CA GLN A 418 8.25 -10.08 8.79
C GLN A 418 8.66 -10.37 7.35
N ALA A 419 9.54 -11.34 7.12
CA ALA A 419 9.94 -11.77 5.79
C ALA A 419 8.76 -12.37 5.01
N ALA A 420 7.95 -13.23 5.63
CA ALA A 420 6.77 -13.81 5.01
C ALA A 420 5.72 -12.73 4.70
N TRP A 421 5.54 -11.76 5.59
CA TRP A 421 4.64 -10.63 5.39
C TRP A 421 5.11 -9.72 4.25
N ALA A 422 6.39 -9.38 4.18
CA ALA A 422 6.97 -8.60 3.10
C ALA A 422 6.82 -9.30 1.73
N LEU A 423 7.07 -10.60 1.66
CA LEU A 423 6.86 -11.40 0.45
C LEU A 423 5.39 -11.38 0.02
N LEU A 424 4.46 -11.51 0.97
CA LEU A 424 3.03 -11.39 0.67
C LEU A 424 2.71 -10.02 0.09
N LEU A 425 3.12 -8.93 0.76
CA LEU A 425 2.87 -7.57 0.28
C LEU A 425 3.47 -7.33 -1.10
N ALA A 426 4.67 -7.83 -1.38
CA ALA A 426 5.31 -7.70 -2.69
C ALA A 426 4.49 -8.41 -3.79
N ARG A 427 3.98 -9.61 -3.52
CA ARG A 427 3.18 -10.38 -4.49
C ARG A 427 1.80 -9.79 -4.74
N TYR A 428 1.17 -9.19 -3.72
CA TYR A 428 -0.13 -8.54 -3.89
C TYR A 428 -0.02 -7.15 -4.51
N SER A 429 1.00 -6.37 -4.15
CA SER A 429 1.18 -5.01 -4.67
C SER A 429 1.91 -4.96 -6.02
N GLY A 430 2.63 -6.03 -6.39
CA GLY A 430 3.55 -6.05 -7.54
C GLY A 430 4.81 -5.20 -7.35
N GLN A 431 5.04 -4.65 -6.15
CA GLN A 431 6.20 -3.80 -5.83
C GLN A 431 7.42 -4.65 -5.48
N GLN A 432 8.61 -4.23 -5.93
CA GLN A 432 9.89 -4.83 -5.52
C GLN A 432 10.36 -4.34 -4.15
N THR A 433 10.08 -3.09 -3.82
CA THR A 433 10.35 -2.52 -2.50
C THR A 433 9.02 -2.29 -1.80
N VAL A 434 8.84 -2.89 -0.63
CA VAL A 434 7.61 -2.79 0.15
C VAL A 434 7.87 -2.24 1.54
N ALA A 435 6.85 -1.61 2.11
CA ALA A 435 6.84 -1.11 3.48
C ALA A 435 5.65 -1.66 4.27
N PHE A 436 5.85 -1.91 5.56
CA PHE A 436 4.80 -2.16 6.53
C PHE A 436 5.22 -1.61 7.89
N GLY A 437 4.25 -1.36 8.77
CA GLY A 437 4.53 -0.92 10.12
C GLY A 437 4.95 -2.11 10.98
N ALA A 438 5.96 -1.94 11.81
CA ALA A 438 6.28 -2.87 12.88
C ALA A 438 6.25 -2.15 14.23
N THR A 439 5.63 -2.78 15.23
CA THR A 439 5.65 -2.28 16.60
C THR A 439 6.93 -2.72 17.31
N VAL A 440 7.69 -1.77 17.81
CA VAL A 440 8.91 -1.99 18.62
C VAL A 440 8.63 -1.72 20.10
N SER A 441 9.51 -2.18 21.01
CA SER A 441 9.29 -2.00 22.44
C SER A 441 9.50 -0.55 22.91
N GLY A 442 10.42 0.18 22.25
CA GLY A 442 10.78 1.57 22.60
C GLY A 442 11.33 1.74 24.02
N ARG A 443 11.91 0.68 24.59
CA ARG A 443 12.54 0.68 25.93
C ARG A 443 14.06 0.71 25.79
N PRO A 444 14.71 1.88 25.80
CA PRO A 444 16.16 1.99 25.56
C PRO A 444 16.96 1.41 26.72
N ALA A 445 17.98 0.61 26.42
CA ALA A 445 18.82 -0.07 27.41
C ALA A 445 19.63 0.89 28.31
N GLU A 446 19.84 2.13 27.86
CA GLU A 446 20.53 3.19 28.60
C GLU A 446 19.73 3.68 29.81
N LEU A 447 18.39 3.56 29.76
CA LEU A 447 17.51 3.94 30.85
C LEU A 447 17.41 2.82 31.88
N LYS A 448 18.14 2.99 32.97
CA LYS A 448 18.14 2.04 34.09
C LYS A 448 16.71 1.86 34.64
N GLY A 449 16.21 0.63 34.58
CA GLY A 449 14.91 0.27 35.13
C GLY A 449 13.71 0.52 34.20
N VAL A 450 13.94 0.90 32.94
CA VAL A 450 12.86 1.17 31.97
C VAL A 450 11.88 0.00 31.79
N GLU A 451 12.36 -1.24 31.88
CA GLU A 451 11.52 -2.45 31.84
C GLU A 451 10.49 -2.52 32.97
N GLN A 452 10.69 -1.76 34.05
CA GLN A 452 9.85 -1.72 35.24
C GLN A 452 8.90 -0.52 35.27
N GLN A 453 9.10 0.46 34.39
CA GLN A 453 8.32 1.67 34.33
C GLN A 453 7.02 1.46 33.55
N LEU A 454 5.94 2.09 34.03
CA LEU A 454 4.65 2.12 33.34
C LEU A 454 4.58 3.35 32.43
N GLY A 455 4.11 3.15 31.20
CA GLY A 455 4.05 4.19 30.19
C GLY A 455 3.77 3.65 28.80
N LEU A 456 3.54 4.55 27.84
CA LEU A 456 3.52 4.19 26.43
C LEU A 456 4.95 4.29 25.88
N PHE A 457 5.63 3.15 25.77
CA PHE A 457 6.99 3.07 25.24
C PHE A 457 7.02 2.57 23.80
N ILE A 458 6.09 1.68 23.45
CA ILE A 458 6.01 1.15 22.09
C ILE A 458 5.96 2.27 21.05
N ASN A 459 6.55 2.00 19.90
CA ASN A 459 6.52 2.89 18.76
C ASN A 459 6.24 2.08 17.49
N THR A 460 5.68 2.73 16.48
CA THR A 460 5.44 2.11 15.17
C THR A 460 6.44 2.67 14.16
N LEU A 461 7.21 1.79 13.54
CA LEU A 461 8.26 2.17 12.60
C LEU A 461 8.05 1.46 11.25
N PRO A 462 8.38 2.11 10.12
CA PRO A 462 8.38 1.42 8.84
C PRO A 462 9.51 0.40 8.79
N VAL A 463 9.18 -0.82 8.40
CA VAL A 463 10.14 -1.78 7.85
C VAL A 463 10.05 -1.69 6.34
N VAL A 464 11.08 -1.13 5.71
CA VAL A 464 11.19 -0.99 4.25
C VAL A 464 12.18 -2.03 3.74
N THR A 465 11.74 -2.93 2.86
CA THR A 465 12.61 -3.99 2.35
C THR A 465 12.51 -4.12 0.83
N HIS A 466 13.66 -4.27 0.19
CA HIS A 466 13.79 -4.54 -1.23
C HIS A 466 13.91 -6.04 -1.47
N LEU A 467 13.17 -6.56 -2.44
CA LEU A 467 13.17 -7.95 -2.84
C LEU A 467 13.84 -8.11 -4.21
N ASP A 468 15.08 -8.57 -4.20
CA ASP A 468 15.77 -9.00 -5.41
C ASP A 468 15.40 -10.46 -5.71
N ALA A 469 14.67 -10.69 -6.82
CA ALA A 469 14.20 -12.01 -7.23
C ALA A 469 15.33 -13.04 -7.41
N GLY A 470 16.54 -12.61 -7.77
CA GLY A 470 17.71 -13.48 -7.95
C GLY A 470 18.45 -13.81 -6.64
N GLN A 471 18.14 -13.12 -5.55
CA GLN A 471 18.84 -13.26 -4.28
C GLN A 471 18.42 -14.56 -3.56
N PRO A 472 19.37 -15.32 -2.98
CA PRO A 472 19.03 -16.46 -2.12
C PRO A 472 18.26 -16.05 -0.86
N LEU A 473 17.20 -16.77 -0.54
CA LEU A 473 16.34 -16.49 0.63
C LEU A 473 17.12 -16.31 1.94
N ALA A 474 18.05 -17.22 2.25
CA ALA A 474 18.84 -17.16 3.49
C ALA A 474 19.67 -15.87 3.62
N GLN A 475 20.19 -15.35 2.51
CA GLN A 475 20.96 -14.11 2.51
C GLN A 475 20.07 -12.91 2.79
N TRP A 476 18.89 -12.88 2.17
CA TRP A 476 17.90 -11.81 2.39
C TRP A 476 17.38 -11.79 3.84
N LEU A 477 17.10 -12.97 4.42
CA LEU A 477 16.70 -13.07 5.83
C LEU A 477 17.75 -12.49 6.79
N GLN A 478 19.05 -12.70 6.51
CA GLN A 478 20.14 -12.12 7.30
C GLN A 478 20.23 -10.60 7.13
N GLN A 479 19.97 -10.07 5.94
CA GLN A 479 19.92 -8.63 5.69
C GLN A 479 18.76 -7.98 6.45
N LEU A 480 17.56 -8.58 6.39
CA LEU A 480 16.41 -8.10 7.16
C LEU A 480 16.68 -8.14 8.68
N GLN A 481 17.36 -9.19 9.17
CA GLN A 481 17.79 -9.26 10.57
C GLN A 481 18.77 -8.14 10.94
N GLN A 482 19.73 -7.82 10.07
CA GLN A 482 20.69 -6.72 10.29
C GLN A 482 19.99 -5.36 10.27
N GLN A 483 19.05 -5.17 9.35
CA GLN A 483 18.23 -3.96 9.29
C GLN A 483 17.44 -3.78 10.59
N ASN A 484 16.75 -4.82 11.06
CA ASN A 484 16.04 -4.80 12.34
C ASN A 484 16.94 -4.48 13.54
N LEU A 485 18.21 -4.88 13.51
CA LEU A 485 19.17 -4.52 14.55
C LEU A 485 19.59 -3.06 14.46
N ALA A 486 19.84 -2.53 13.26
CA ALA A 486 20.19 -1.14 13.05
C ALA A 486 19.03 -0.19 13.41
N LEU A 487 17.78 -0.61 13.17
CA LEU A 487 16.58 0.13 13.57
C LEU A 487 16.54 0.40 15.09
N ARG A 488 17.12 -0.46 15.93
CA ARG A 488 17.05 -0.37 17.41
C ARG A 488 17.57 0.96 17.96
N GLU A 489 18.65 1.49 17.40
CA GLU A 489 19.27 2.74 17.85
C GLU A 489 18.38 3.95 17.53
N HIS A 490 17.49 3.82 16.55
CA HIS A 490 16.59 4.87 16.07
C HIS A 490 15.12 4.58 16.38
N GLU A 491 14.83 3.61 17.26
CA GLU A 491 13.46 3.18 17.58
C GLU A 491 12.57 4.28 18.16
N HIS A 492 13.20 5.33 18.69
CA HIS A 492 12.56 6.50 19.27
C HIS A 492 12.00 7.50 18.26
N THR A 493 12.28 7.32 16.96
CA THR A 493 11.92 8.29 15.92
C THR A 493 10.42 8.31 15.66
N ALA A 494 9.85 9.51 15.51
CA ALA A 494 8.43 9.65 15.19
C ALA A 494 8.10 9.16 13.78
N LEU A 495 7.04 8.35 13.64
CA LEU A 495 6.60 7.85 12.33
C LEU A 495 6.27 8.98 11.34
N PHE A 496 5.67 10.07 11.81
CA PHE A 496 5.33 11.22 10.95
C PHE A 496 6.58 11.94 10.41
N ASP A 497 7.69 11.96 11.16
CA ASP A 497 8.96 12.51 10.67
C ASP A 497 9.55 11.62 9.58
N VAL A 498 9.51 10.29 9.78
CA VAL A 498 9.95 9.32 8.77
C VAL A 498 9.11 9.43 7.48
N GLN A 499 7.79 9.58 7.61
CA GLN A 499 6.88 9.82 6.48
C GLN A 499 7.23 11.13 5.75
N ARG A 500 7.50 12.22 6.49
CA ARG A 500 7.92 13.50 5.91
C ARG A 500 9.23 13.37 5.13
N TRP A 501 10.23 12.67 5.69
CA TRP A 501 11.52 12.46 5.03
C TRP A 501 11.43 11.56 3.79
N ALA A 502 10.48 10.63 3.76
CA ALA A 502 10.22 9.81 2.58
C ALA A 502 9.60 10.62 1.42
N GLY A 503 8.81 11.65 1.72
CA GLY A 503 8.24 12.56 0.71
C GLY A 503 7.15 11.94 -0.18
N LEU A 504 6.52 10.85 0.24
CA LEU A 504 5.52 10.09 -0.55
C LEU A 504 4.06 10.44 -0.22
N GLY A 505 3.81 11.51 0.53
CA GLY A 505 2.48 11.90 1.00
C GLY A 505 2.07 11.22 2.30
N GLU A 506 0.77 11.12 2.56
CA GLU A 506 0.24 10.55 3.80
C GLU A 506 0.41 9.03 3.84
N GLY A 507 1.12 8.53 4.85
CA GLY A 507 1.27 7.10 5.18
C GLY A 507 2.09 6.26 4.18
N LEU A 508 3.16 5.63 4.66
CA LEU A 508 4.01 4.74 3.84
C LEU A 508 3.40 3.36 3.61
N PHE A 509 2.47 2.96 4.49
CA PHE A 509 1.87 1.63 4.50
C PHE A 509 0.48 1.66 5.15
N ASP A 510 -0.34 0.64 4.88
CA ASP A 510 -1.67 0.44 5.48
C ASP A 510 -1.79 -0.84 6.33
N THR A 511 -0.68 -1.56 6.55
CA THR A 511 -0.66 -2.76 7.39
C THR A 511 0.34 -2.63 8.53
N LEU A 512 -0.04 -3.16 9.70
CA LEU A 512 0.78 -3.19 10.91
C LEU A 512 1.07 -4.64 11.32
N LEU A 513 2.32 -4.93 11.68
CA LEU A 513 2.75 -6.21 12.24
C LEU A 513 3.16 -5.99 13.70
N VAL A 514 2.54 -6.73 14.60
CA VAL A 514 2.80 -6.70 16.05
C VAL A 514 3.26 -8.09 16.48
N PHE A 515 4.47 -8.20 17.02
CA PHE A 515 4.95 -9.46 17.59
C PHE A 515 4.77 -9.44 19.10
N GLU A 516 3.76 -10.13 19.60
CA GLU A 516 3.42 -10.15 21.02
C GLU A 516 4.32 -11.12 21.79
N ASN A 517 5.00 -10.60 22.82
CA ASN A 517 5.83 -11.40 23.70
C ASN A 517 5.22 -11.58 25.11
N PHE A 518 3.98 -11.10 25.35
CA PHE A 518 3.48 -10.83 26.72
C PHE A 518 2.04 -11.29 26.97
N PRO A 519 1.83 -12.52 27.48
CA PRO A 519 0.49 -12.99 27.80
C PRO A 519 -0.01 -12.45 29.16
N ILE A 520 -0.94 -11.49 29.14
CA ILE A 520 -1.65 -10.98 30.35
C ILE A 520 -2.31 -12.12 31.13
N SER A 521 -2.86 -13.11 30.42
CA SER A 521 -3.48 -14.30 31.00
C SER A 521 -2.51 -15.09 31.89
N GLU A 522 -1.23 -15.23 31.52
CA GLU A 522 -0.24 -15.91 32.35
C GLU A 522 0.06 -15.10 33.62
N ALA A 523 0.18 -13.77 33.52
CA ALA A 523 0.42 -12.92 34.68
C ALA A 523 -0.72 -13.00 35.71
N LEU A 524 -1.98 -13.03 35.25
CA LEU A 524 -3.16 -13.21 36.10
C LEU A 524 -3.20 -14.59 36.77
N GLN A 525 -2.90 -15.66 36.03
CA GLN A 525 -2.88 -17.02 36.55
C GLN A 525 -1.76 -17.26 37.58
N GLN A 526 -0.55 -16.75 37.32
CA GLN A 526 0.59 -16.86 38.25
C GLN A 526 0.44 -15.95 39.48
N GLY A 527 -0.27 -14.83 39.34
CA GLY A 527 -0.46 -13.83 40.39
C GLY A 527 -1.64 -14.06 41.34
N ALA A 528 -2.59 -14.93 40.97
CA ALA A 528 -3.82 -15.14 41.74
C ALA A 528 -3.58 -15.80 43.12
N PRO A 529 -4.08 -15.23 44.24
CA PRO A 529 -4.02 -15.87 45.57
C PRO A 529 -4.92 -17.11 45.68
N GLU A 530 -4.67 -17.94 46.70
CA GLU A 530 -5.56 -19.06 47.04
C GLU A 530 -7.01 -18.57 47.24
N GLY A 531 -7.92 -19.05 46.38
CA GLY A 531 -9.35 -18.71 46.42
C GLY A 531 -9.81 -17.66 45.41
N LEU A 532 -8.91 -16.98 44.69
CA LEU A 532 -9.25 -16.08 43.59
C LEU A 532 -9.06 -16.80 42.25
N ARG A 533 -10.07 -16.82 41.39
CA ARG A 533 -9.99 -17.45 40.06
C ARG A 533 -10.39 -16.48 38.98
N PHE A 534 -9.59 -16.41 37.93
CA PHE A 534 -9.84 -15.62 36.73
C PHE A 534 -10.21 -16.54 35.58
N SER A 535 -11.22 -16.15 34.78
CA SER A 535 -11.48 -16.81 33.50
C SER A 535 -10.41 -16.46 32.46
N GLU A 536 -10.57 -17.00 31.26
CA GLU A 536 -9.86 -16.52 30.08
C GLU A 536 -10.13 -15.02 29.85
N VAL A 537 -9.08 -14.30 29.49
CA VAL A 537 -9.13 -12.86 29.23
C VAL A 537 -9.60 -12.65 27.79
N ARG A 538 -10.68 -11.88 27.63
CA ARG A 538 -11.06 -11.32 26.32
C ARG A 538 -10.50 -9.92 26.23
N ASN A 539 -9.50 -9.74 25.38
CA ASN A 539 -8.89 -8.44 25.12
C ASN A 539 -9.38 -7.93 23.78
N GLN A 540 -9.83 -6.68 23.72
CA GLN A 540 -10.19 -6.01 22.48
C GLN A 540 -9.34 -4.76 22.34
N GLU A 541 -8.49 -4.75 21.32
CA GLU A 541 -7.61 -3.63 20.97
C GLU A 541 -7.93 -3.19 19.54
N GLN A 542 -8.13 -1.89 19.36
CA GLN A 542 -8.41 -1.30 18.06
C GLN A 542 -7.29 -0.35 17.68
N THR A 543 -6.68 -0.59 16.52
CA THR A 543 -5.66 0.28 15.92
C THR A 543 -6.27 1.06 14.75
N SER A 544 -5.60 2.12 14.31
CA SER A 544 -6.01 2.94 13.16
C SER A 544 -5.66 2.31 11.80
N PHE A 545 -5.00 1.13 11.78
CA PHE A 545 -4.55 0.51 10.53
C PHE A 545 -5.64 -0.39 9.96
N PRO A 546 -5.92 -0.32 8.64
CA PRO A 546 -6.89 -1.20 7.98
C PRO A 546 -6.71 -2.69 8.23
N LEU A 547 -5.47 -3.15 8.44
CA LEU A 547 -5.14 -4.53 8.77
C LEU A 547 -3.97 -4.57 9.75
N THR A 548 -4.18 -5.24 10.89
CA THR A 548 -3.13 -5.53 11.88
C THR A 548 -2.92 -7.03 11.99
N LEU A 549 -1.69 -7.49 11.79
CA LEU A 549 -1.22 -8.86 12.03
C LEU A 549 -0.52 -8.91 13.39
N ALA A 550 -1.22 -9.37 14.42
CA ALA A 550 -0.64 -9.72 15.71
C ALA A 550 -0.15 -11.18 15.70
N VAL A 551 1.02 -11.42 16.27
CA VAL A 551 1.69 -12.73 16.26
C VAL A 551 1.97 -13.14 17.69
N VAL A 552 1.39 -14.25 18.12
CA VAL A 552 1.62 -14.85 19.43
C VAL A 552 2.47 -16.10 19.25
N HIS A 553 3.65 -16.12 19.90
CA HIS A 553 4.58 -17.25 19.82
C HIS A 553 4.71 -17.96 21.18
N ALA A 554 4.04 -19.10 21.31
CA ALA A 554 4.09 -19.96 22.50
C ALA A 554 4.41 -21.41 22.09
N GLN A 555 3.56 -22.38 22.44
CA GLN A 555 3.71 -23.77 21.95
C GLN A 555 3.44 -23.88 20.44
N SER A 556 2.48 -23.09 19.96
CA SER A 556 2.19 -22.84 18.55
C SER A 556 2.44 -21.37 18.20
N LEU A 557 2.57 -21.09 16.91
CA LEU A 557 2.59 -19.75 16.36
C LEU A 557 1.18 -19.41 15.89
N VAL A 558 0.55 -18.43 16.51
CA VAL A 558 -0.80 -17.98 16.18
C VAL A 558 -0.71 -16.61 15.51
N LEU A 559 -1.33 -16.48 14.35
CA LEU A 559 -1.53 -15.23 13.62
C LEU A 559 -2.95 -14.75 13.91
N HIS A 560 -3.08 -13.55 14.48
CA HIS A 560 -4.34 -12.86 14.71
C HIS A 560 -4.41 -11.66 13.77
N LEU A 561 -5.33 -11.69 12.82
CA LEU A 561 -5.54 -10.64 11.83
C LEU A 561 -6.82 -9.87 12.17
N SER A 562 -6.67 -8.62 12.58
CA SER A 562 -7.77 -7.68 12.82
C SER A 562 -7.86 -6.71 11.66
N TYR A 563 -9.05 -6.53 11.08
CA TYR A 563 -9.22 -5.78 9.83
C TYR A 563 -10.53 -5.00 9.74
N ASP A 564 -10.46 -3.90 8.98
CA ASP A 564 -11.63 -3.10 8.60
C ASP A 564 -12.44 -3.83 7.52
N THR A 565 -13.67 -4.20 7.85
CA THR A 565 -14.59 -4.91 6.94
C THR A 565 -15.09 -4.04 5.80
N ALA A 566 -14.89 -2.72 5.88
CA ALA A 566 -15.10 -1.85 4.74
C ALA A 566 -14.04 -2.09 3.66
N LEU A 567 -12.79 -2.42 4.04
CA LEU A 567 -11.67 -2.51 3.10
C LEU A 567 -11.32 -3.94 2.68
N PHE A 568 -11.52 -4.92 3.57
CA PHE A 568 -11.21 -6.32 3.32
C PHE A 568 -12.39 -7.24 3.58
N SER A 569 -12.57 -8.25 2.72
CA SER A 569 -13.53 -9.33 2.97
C SER A 569 -12.89 -10.45 3.81
N ALA A 570 -13.73 -11.20 4.55
CA ALA A 570 -13.26 -12.31 5.39
C ALA A 570 -12.47 -13.36 4.59
N ALA A 571 -12.88 -13.62 3.34
CA ALA A 571 -12.20 -14.55 2.45
C ALA A 571 -10.79 -14.08 2.07
N GLN A 572 -10.59 -12.76 1.87
CA GLN A 572 -9.26 -12.19 1.59
C GLN A 572 -8.34 -12.36 2.80
N VAL A 573 -8.80 -12.00 4.00
CA VAL A 573 -7.98 -12.06 5.21
C VAL A 573 -7.65 -13.49 5.62
N GLN A 574 -8.61 -14.42 5.47
CA GLN A 574 -8.36 -15.84 5.65
C GLN A 574 -7.24 -16.34 4.71
N ARG A 575 -7.27 -15.91 3.44
CA ARG A 575 -6.24 -16.26 2.47
C ARG A 575 -4.87 -15.71 2.88
N PHE A 576 -4.80 -14.48 3.38
CA PHE A 576 -3.53 -13.91 3.86
C PHE A 576 -2.94 -14.75 4.99
N GLY A 577 -3.75 -15.12 5.98
CA GLY A 577 -3.33 -15.96 7.11
C GLY A 577 -2.75 -17.30 6.64
N VAL A 578 -3.46 -18.00 5.74
CA VAL A 578 -2.99 -19.28 5.17
C VAL A 578 -1.69 -19.10 4.38
N GLN A 579 -1.61 -18.07 3.53
CA GLN A 579 -0.43 -17.83 2.68
C GLN A 579 0.81 -17.45 3.50
N VAL A 580 0.67 -16.67 4.58
CA VAL A 580 1.79 -16.38 5.50
C VAL A 580 2.31 -17.68 6.13
N LEU A 581 1.43 -18.55 6.62
CA LEU A 581 1.83 -19.84 7.19
C LEU A 581 2.52 -20.74 6.15
N GLN A 582 2.00 -20.81 4.93
CA GLN A 582 2.60 -21.58 3.84
C GLN A 582 3.98 -21.04 3.45
N LEU A 583 4.14 -19.71 3.38
CA LEU A 583 5.44 -19.08 3.12
C LEU A 583 6.45 -19.44 4.22
N LEU A 584 6.05 -19.37 5.50
CA LEU A 584 6.92 -19.77 6.61
C LEU A 584 7.37 -21.24 6.51
N GLU A 585 6.49 -22.15 6.13
CA GLU A 585 6.86 -23.55 5.91
C GLU A 585 7.78 -23.74 4.70
N ARG A 586 7.53 -23.04 3.59
CA ARG A 586 8.34 -23.09 2.37
C ARG A 586 9.75 -22.53 2.58
N MET A 587 9.90 -21.50 3.43
CA MET A 587 11.21 -20.94 3.78
C MET A 587 12.16 -21.99 4.37
N ILE A 588 11.64 -22.94 5.16
CA ILE A 588 12.43 -24.03 5.74
C ILE A 588 13.00 -24.93 4.64
N ALA A 589 12.21 -25.24 3.62
CA ALA A 589 12.58 -26.16 2.54
C ALA A 589 13.46 -25.52 1.45
N GLN A 590 13.36 -24.21 1.25
CA GLN A 590 13.90 -23.50 0.08
C GLN A 590 14.93 -22.41 0.43
N ALA A 591 15.58 -22.49 1.59
CA ALA A 591 16.51 -21.47 2.08
C ALA A 591 17.63 -21.05 1.09
N GLY A 592 18.08 -21.98 0.23
CA GLY A 592 19.11 -21.72 -0.78
C GLY A 592 18.58 -21.28 -2.15
N GLN A 593 17.26 -21.26 -2.35
CA GLN A 593 16.64 -20.89 -3.62
C GLN A 593 16.51 -19.37 -3.78
N PRO A 594 16.44 -18.85 -5.01
CA PRO A 594 16.13 -17.46 -5.28
C PRO A 594 14.75 -17.04 -4.76
N LEU A 595 14.61 -15.80 -4.28
CA LEU A 595 13.32 -15.26 -3.80
C LEU A 595 12.22 -15.33 -4.86
N GLY A 596 12.57 -15.20 -6.15
CA GLY A 596 11.65 -15.28 -7.27
C GLY A 596 10.98 -16.64 -7.45
N GLU A 597 11.57 -17.72 -6.91
CA GLU A 597 11.05 -19.08 -7.03
C GLU A 597 10.14 -19.48 -5.85
N LEU A 598 10.06 -18.64 -4.81
CA LEU A 598 9.15 -18.85 -3.69
C LEU A 598 7.71 -18.59 -4.11
N GLN A 599 6.96 -19.67 -4.28
CA GLN A 599 5.54 -19.62 -4.56
C GLN A 599 4.75 -19.11 -3.34
N ILE A 600 3.75 -18.26 -3.57
CA ILE A 600 2.82 -17.78 -2.54
C ILE A 600 1.51 -18.59 -2.51
N LEU A 601 1.06 -19.09 -3.66
CA LEU A 601 -0.18 -19.84 -3.76
C LEU A 601 0.00 -21.25 -3.20
N GLY A 602 -1.01 -21.75 -2.49
CA GLY A 602 -1.08 -23.17 -2.13
C GLY A 602 -1.22 -24.03 -3.38
N ASP A 603 -0.78 -25.29 -3.30
CA ASP A 603 -0.70 -26.19 -4.46
C ASP A 603 -2.06 -26.35 -5.18
N ASP A 604 -3.16 -26.45 -4.43
CA ASP A 604 -4.51 -26.56 -4.99
C ASP A 604 -4.97 -25.27 -5.70
N GLU A 605 -4.68 -24.10 -5.12
CA GLU A 605 -5.00 -22.81 -5.73
C GLU A 605 -4.21 -22.62 -7.01
N GLN A 606 -2.91 -22.93 -6.98
CA GLN A 606 -2.05 -22.87 -8.16
C GLN A 606 -2.53 -23.82 -9.26
N GLN A 607 -2.87 -25.07 -8.93
CA GLN A 607 -3.40 -26.04 -9.88
C GLN A 607 -4.70 -25.56 -10.51
N LEU A 608 -5.59 -24.98 -9.70
CA LEU A 608 -6.86 -24.42 -10.18
C LEU A 608 -6.63 -23.25 -11.15
N GLN A 609 -5.76 -22.29 -10.81
CA GLN A 609 -5.50 -21.12 -11.64
C GLN A 609 -4.77 -21.47 -12.95
N LEU A 610 -3.73 -22.32 -12.87
CA LEU A 610 -2.89 -22.64 -14.03
C LEU A 610 -3.54 -23.66 -14.97
N HIS A 611 -4.34 -24.59 -14.44
CA HIS A 611 -4.88 -25.69 -15.22
C HIS A 611 -6.40 -25.81 -15.14
N GLY A 612 -7.01 -25.57 -13.98
CA GLY A 612 -8.44 -25.77 -13.77
C GLY A 612 -9.35 -24.74 -14.43
N TRP A 613 -8.91 -23.48 -14.56
CA TRP A 613 -9.67 -22.42 -15.24
C TRP A 613 -9.46 -22.36 -16.75
N ASN A 614 -8.39 -22.97 -17.24
CA ASN A 614 -8.13 -23.10 -18.67
C ASN A 614 -9.00 -24.25 -19.25
N PRO A 615 -9.64 -24.06 -20.41
CA PRO A 615 -10.45 -25.10 -21.03
C PRO A 615 -9.58 -26.29 -21.46
N PRO A 616 -10.11 -27.52 -21.43
CA PRO A 616 -9.38 -28.68 -21.92
C PRO A 616 -9.11 -28.56 -23.43
N ALA A 617 -7.97 -29.10 -23.87
CA ALA A 617 -7.65 -29.17 -25.28
C ALA A 617 -8.67 -30.03 -26.04
N ALA A 618 -9.15 -29.53 -27.19
CA ALA A 618 -10.05 -30.20 -28.10
C ALA A 618 -9.35 -30.53 -29.42
N ALA A 619 -9.59 -31.74 -29.95
CA ALA A 619 -9.02 -32.13 -31.24
C ALA A 619 -9.74 -31.39 -32.38
N PHE A 620 -8.95 -30.79 -33.28
CA PHE A 620 -9.44 -30.11 -34.48
C PHE A 620 -8.54 -30.46 -35.68
N ALA A 621 -8.95 -30.06 -36.89
CA ALA A 621 -8.22 -30.31 -38.14
C ALA A 621 -6.97 -29.41 -38.27
N SER A 622 -6.01 -29.60 -37.35
CA SER A 622 -4.80 -28.77 -37.20
C SER A 622 -3.77 -28.97 -38.32
N ASP A 623 -3.96 -29.97 -39.17
CA ASP A 623 -3.14 -30.28 -40.35
C ASP A 623 -3.66 -29.64 -41.64
N ARG A 624 -4.86 -29.05 -41.62
CA ARG A 624 -5.51 -28.44 -42.80
C ARG A 624 -5.33 -26.93 -42.86
N CYS A 625 -5.18 -26.44 -44.09
CA CYS A 625 -5.22 -25.02 -44.36
C CYS A 625 -6.66 -24.49 -44.42
N ILE A 626 -6.89 -23.24 -44.00
CA ILE A 626 -8.23 -22.64 -43.95
C ILE A 626 -8.96 -22.66 -45.31
N ASP A 627 -8.24 -22.49 -46.43
CA ASP A 627 -8.80 -22.57 -47.77
C ASP A 627 -9.34 -23.98 -48.10
N GLN A 628 -8.71 -25.02 -47.55
CA GLN A 628 -9.15 -26.40 -47.69
C GLN A 628 -10.43 -26.66 -46.90
N LEU A 629 -10.56 -26.07 -45.70
CA LEU A 629 -11.80 -26.16 -44.91
C LEU A 629 -12.97 -25.48 -45.64
N ILE A 630 -12.73 -24.31 -46.23
CA ILE A 630 -13.71 -23.60 -47.06
C ILE A 630 -14.06 -24.41 -48.32
N ALA A 631 -13.05 -24.98 -49.01
CA ALA A 631 -13.27 -25.80 -50.20
C ALA A 631 -14.10 -27.06 -49.89
N GLN A 632 -13.88 -27.70 -48.73
CA GLN A 632 -14.67 -28.84 -48.28
C GLN A 632 -16.14 -28.48 -48.08
N ARG A 633 -16.44 -27.33 -47.47
CA ARG A 633 -17.82 -26.83 -47.33
C ARG A 633 -18.44 -26.50 -48.68
N ALA A 634 -17.69 -25.82 -49.55
CA ALA A 634 -18.14 -25.47 -50.89
C ALA A 634 -18.46 -26.71 -51.75
N GLN A 635 -17.71 -27.80 -51.60
CA GLN A 635 -18.00 -29.07 -52.29
C GLN A 635 -19.29 -29.73 -51.79
N ALA A 636 -19.59 -29.63 -50.50
CA ALA A 636 -20.80 -30.20 -49.91
C ALA A 636 -22.08 -29.44 -50.32
N ALA A 637 -21.98 -28.12 -50.53
CA ALA A 637 -23.12 -27.27 -50.88
C ALA A 637 -22.74 -26.18 -51.92
N PRO A 638 -22.45 -26.55 -53.18
CA PRO A 638 -21.88 -25.62 -54.17
C PRO A 638 -22.81 -24.48 -54.57
N GLN A 639 -24.13 -24.69 -54.52
CA GLN A 639 -25.14 -23.69 -54.85
C GLN A 639 -25.61 -22.88 -53.63
N ALA A 640 -25.10 -23.18 -52.43
CA ALA A 640 -25.37 -22.34 -51.28
C ALA A 640 -24.71 -20.96 -51.45
N LEU A 641 -25.34 -19.95 -50.86
CA LEU A 641 -24.87 -18.58 -50.89
C LEU A 641 -23.52 -18.49 -50.15
N ALA A 642 -22.55 -17.80 -50.75
CA ALA A 642 -21.26 -17.51 -50.11
C ALA A 642 -21.18 -16.06 -49.66
N LEU A 643 -21.61 -15.11 -50.50
CA LEU A 643 -21.68 -13.70 -50.15
C LEU A 643 -22.71 -12.92 -50.99
N ILE A 644 -23.18 -11.81 -50.43
CA ILE A 644 -24.01 -10.80 -51.09
C ILE A 644 -23.21 -9.50 -51.15
N ASP A 645 -23.12 -8.89 -52.33
CA ASP A 645 -22.51 -7.59 -52.56
C ASP A 645 -23.49 -6.68 -53.32
N GLY A 646 -24.02 -5.67 -52.63
CA GLY A 646 -25.13 -4.85 -53.13
C GLY A 646 -26.39 -5.68 -53.38
N GLU A 647 -26.85 -5.71 -54.65
CA GLU A 647 -28.00 -6.51 -55.09
C GLU A 647 -27.60 -7.89 -55.64
N GLN A 648 -26.29 -8.16 -55.77
CA GLN A 648 -25.78 -9.40 -56.36
C GLN A 648 -25.54 -10.47 -55.30
N SER A 649 -25.92 -11.70 -55.62
CA SER A 649 -25.76 -12.88 -54.75
C SER A 649 -24.84 -13.89 -55.42
N TYR A 650 -23.80 -14.32 -54.72
CA TYR A 650 -22.78 -15.21 -55.26
C TYR A 650 -22.75 -16.54 -54.50
N SER A 651 -22.71 -17.65 -55.24
CA SER A 651 -22.63 -18.99 -54.65
C SER A 651 -21.21 -19.40 -54.30
N HIS A 652 -21.07 -20.43 -53.46
CA HIS A 652 -19.78 -21.05 -53.19
C HIS A 652 -19.09 -21.55 -54.47
N ALA A 653 -19.84 -22.08 -55.45
CA ALA A 653 -19.30 -22.49 -56.74
C ALA A 653 -18.68 -21.33 -57.53
N TRP A 654 -19.33 -20.16 -57.53
CA TRP A 654 -18.78 -18.95 -58.14
C TRP A 654 -17.47 -18.54 -57.46
N LEU A 655 -17.49 -18.44 -56.13
CA LEU A 655 -16.34 -18.01 -55.34
C LEU A 655 -15.13 -18.95 -55.52
N GLN A 656 -15.36 -20.26 -55.45
CA GLN A 656 -14.31 -21.26 -55.66
C GLN A 656 -13.74 -21.18 -57.08
N THR A 657 -14.58 -21.08 -58.11
CA THR A 657 -14.13 -21.04 -59.51
C THR A 657 -13.24 -19.83 -59.78
N ARG A 658 -13.70 -18.64 -59.38
CA ARG A 658 -12.93 -17.38 -59.51
C ARG A 658 -11.61 -17.45 -58.75
N ALA A 659 -11.65 -17.87 -57.48
CA ALA A 659 -10.45 -17.96 -56.66
C ALA A 659 -9.46 -19.02 -57.19
N ASN A 660 -9.93 -20.12 -57.79
CA ASN A 660 -9.05 -21.14 -58.39
C ASN A 660 -8.33 -20.61 -59.63
N ARG A 661 -9.02 -19.92 -60.54
CA ARG A 661 -8.40 -19.32 -61.73
C ARG A 661 -7.31 -18.33 -61.36
N LEU A 662 -7.63 -17.41 -60.45
CA LEU A 662 -6.68 -16.43 -59.97
C LEU A 662 -5.52 -17.09 -59.18
N ALA A 663 -5.77 -18.17 -58.44
CA ALA A 663 -4.70 -18.91 -57.78
C ALA A 663 -3.71 -19.53 -58.77
N HIS A 664 -4.18 -20.07 -59.91
CA HIS A 664 -3.28 -20.57 -60.96
C HIS A 664 -2.43 -19.45 -61.57
N ARG A 665 -3.01 -18.26 -61.78
CA ARG A 665 -2.27 -17.07 -62.21
C ARG A 665 -1.16 -16.71 -61.22
N LEU A 666 -1.50 -16.65 -59.92
CA LEU A 666 -0.53 -16.36 -58.87
C LEU A 666 0.58 -17.42 -58.78
N ILE A 667 0.24 -18.71 -58.97
CA ILE A 667 1.23 -19.80 -59.01
C ILE A 667 2.21 -19.62 -60.17
N GLU A 668 1.76 -19.21 -61.36
CA GLU A 668 2.63 -18.92 -62.50
C GLU A 668 3.63 -17.80 -62.19
N LEU A 669 3.21 -16.81 -61.41
CA LEU A 669 4.05 -15.70 -60.94
C LEU A 669 4.97 -16.08 -59.76
N GLY A 670 5.00 -17.36 -59.37
CA GLY A 670 5.88 -17.87 -58.33
C GLY A 670 5.29 -17.86 -56.92
N VAL A 671 4.00 -17.53 -56.74
CA VAL A 671 3.35 -17.60 -55.43
C VAL A 671 3.26 -19.05 -54.94
N GLY A 672 3.64 -19.25 -53.69
CA GLY A 672 3.68 -20.53 -53.00
C GLY A 672 3.91 -20.34 -51.49
N PRO A 673 4.21 -21.41 -50.74
CA PRO A 673 4.42 -21.35 -49.30
C PRO A 673 5.39 -20.25 -48.88
N GLU A 674 4.98 -19.43 -47.90
CA GLU A 674 5.77 -18.30 -47.37
C GLU A 674 6.04 -17.16 -48.36
N VAL A 675 5.46 -17.18 -49.56
CA VAL A 675 5.51 -16.03 -50.49
C VAL A 675 4.40 -15.05 -50.12
N ARG A 676 4.76 -13.80 -49.84
CA ARG A 676 3.82 -12.75 -49.44
C ARG A 676 3.30 -11.99 -50.66
N VAL A 677 1.99 -11.78 -50.69
CA VAL A 677 1.27 -11.05 -51.73
C VAL A 677 0.57 -9.86 -51.08
N GLY A 678 0.96 -8.65 -51.46
CA GLY A 678 0.25 -7.43 -51.05
C GLY A 678 -1.13 -7.41 -51.71
N VAL A 679 -2.19 -7.16 -50.96
CA VAL A 679 -3.56 -7.10 -51.49
C VAL A 679 -4.14 -5.72 -51.19
N ALA A 680 -4.29 -4.90 -52.23
CA ALA A 680 -4.76 -3.53 -52.14
C ALA A 680 -6.02 -3.33 -53.00
N MET A 681 -7.19 -3.47 -52.39
CA MET A 681 -8.47 -3.44 -53.08
C MET A 681 -9.54 -2.78 -52.21
N ALA A 682 -10.54 -2.17 -52.84
CA ALA A 682 -11.73 -1.72 -52.14
C ALA A 682 -12.56 -2.94 -51.69
N ARG A 683 -13.43 -2.74 -50.70
CA ARG A 683 -14.27 -3.82 -50.18
C ARG A 683 -15.32 -4.23 -51.22
N SER A 684 -15.24 -5.47 -51.69
CA SER A 684 -16.11 -6.03 -52.73
C SER A 684 -16.09 -7.57 -52.70
N ALA A 685 -16.95 -8.20 -53.49
CA ALA A 685 -16.88 -9.64 -53.78
C ALA A 685 -15.50 -10.07 -54.30
N GLU A 686 -14.87 -9.26 -55.15
CA GLU A 686 -13.56 -9.55 -55.75
C GLU A 686 -12.42 -9.51 -54.72
N LEU A 687 -12.52 -8.70 -53.66
CA LEU A 687 -11.56 -8.74 -52.54
C LEU A 687 -11.57 -10.13 -51.88
N VAL A 688 -12.75 -10.73 -51.65
CA VAL A 688 -12.86 -12.07 -51.07
C VAL A 688 -12.25 -13.14 -52.00
N VAL A 689 -12.48 -13.00 -53.32
CA VAL A 689 -11.83 -13.83 -54.36
C VAL A 689 -10.31 -13.72 -54.27
N ALA A 690 -9.78 -12.50 -54.24
CA ALA A 690 -8.35 -12.21 -54.19
C ALA A 690 -7.67 -12.84 -52.97
N LEU A 691 -8.23 -12.62 -51.77
CA LEU A 691 -7.67 -13.17 -50.55
C LEU A 691 -7.69 -14.71 -50.57
N LEU A 692 -8.80 -15.32 -51.01
CA LEU A 692 -8.90 -16.78 -51.11
C LEU A 692 -7.96 -17.36 -52.18
N ALA A 693 -7.74 -16.64 -53.29
CA ALA A 693 -6.83 -17.05 -54.35
C ALA A 693 -5.37 -17.09 -53.87
N VAL A 694 -4.94 -16.10 -53.07
CA VAL A 694 -3.60 -16.10 -52.46
C VAL A 694 -3.41 -17.32 -51.57
N LEU A 695 -4.39 -17.63 -50.71
CA LEU A 695 -4.33 -18.82 -49.84
C LEU A 695 -4.29 -20.12 -50.64
N LYS A 696 -5.11 -20.24 -51.71
CA LYS A 696 -5.13 -21.40 -52.61
C LYS A 696 -3.84 -21.59 -53.41
N ALA A 697 -3.16 -20.50 -53.76
CA ALA A 697 -1.83 -20.54 -54.36
C ALA A 697 -0.76 -21.04 -53.36
N GLY A 698 -1.10 -21.06 -52.07
CA GLY A 698 -0.20 -21.39 -50.95
C GLY A 698 0.53 -20.17 -50.38
N GLY A 699 0.21 -18.96 -50.86
CA GLY A 699 0.83 -17.71 -50.43
C GLY A 699 0.22 -17.13 -49.16
N THR A 700 0.83 -16.03 -48.71
CA THR A 700 0.44 -15.27 -47.52
C THR A 700 -0.04 -13.90 -47.95
N TYR A 701 -1.30 -13.54 -47.67
CA TYR A 701 -1.74 -12.19 -48.03
C TYR A 701 -1.29 -11.14 -47.00
N VAL A 702 -0.94 -9.97 -47.49
CA VAL A 702 -0.64 -8.77 -46.69
C VAL A 702 -1.67 -7.72 -47.08
N PRO A 703 -2.70 -7.47 -46.26
CA PRO A 703 -3.75 -6.51 -46.60
C PRO A 703 -3.19 -5.08 -46.56
N LEU A 704 -3.52 -4.30 -47.58
CA LEU A 704 -3.06 -2.94 -47.79
C LEU A 704 -4.29 -2.07 -48.04
N ASP A 705 -4.71 -1.29 -47.05
CA ASP A 705 -5.90 -0.43 -47.18
C ASP A 705 -5.60 0.73 -48.14
N PRO A 706 -6.30 0.85 -49.29
CA PRO A 706 -6.03 1.92 -50.26
C PRO A 706 -6.23 3.33 -49.69
N ASP A 707 -7.00 3.48 -48.61
CA ASP A 707 -7.23 4.77 -47.95
C ASP A 707 -6.05 5.18 -47.04
N TYR A 708 -5.08 4.30 -46.80
CA TYR A 708 -3.90 4.65 -46.02
C TYR A 708 -2.95 5.59 -46.79
N PRO A 709 -2.21 6.47 -46.08
CA PRO A 709 -1.19 7.30 -46.69
C PRO A 709 -0.19 6.45 -47.49
N ARG A 710 0.20 6.93 -48.68
CA ARG A 710 1.13 6.21 -49.57
C ARG A 710 2.40 5.78 -48.87
N GLU A 711 2.99 6.62 -48.02
CA GLU A 711 4.20 6.30 -47.24
C GLU A 711 4.00 5.07 -46.34
N ARG A 712 2.83 4.94 -45.71
CA ARG A 712 2.50 3.79 -44.85
C ARG A 712 2.37 2.52 -45.68
N LEU A 713 1.73 2.60 -46.84
CA LEU A 713 1.57 1.48 -47.78
C LEU A 713 2.91 1.02 -48.35
N SER A 714 3.78 1.96 -48.76
CA SER A 714 5.14 1.67 -49.21
C SER A 714 5.95 0.97 -48.13
N TYR A 715 5.92 1.49 -46.89
CA TYR A 715 6.61 0.86 -45.76
C TYR A 715 6.09 -0.57 -45.50
N MET A 716 4.78 -0.79 -45.46
CA MET A 716 4.20 -2.12 -45.24
C MET A 716 4.61 -3.10 -46.34
N LEU A 717 4.66 -2.65 -47.59
CA LEU A 717 5.08 -3.49 -48.71
C LEU A 717 6.56 -3.85 -48.62
N GLU A 718 7.43 -2.87 -48.34
CA GLU A 718 8.86 -3.06 -48.17
C GLU A 718 9.19 -3.97 -46.98
N ASP A 719 8.62 -3.69 -45.80
CA ASP A 719 8.86 -4.47 -44.59
C ASP A 719 8.32 -5.90 -44.71
N SER A 720 7.20 -6.09 -45.41
CA SER A 720 6.65 -7.41 -45.66
C SER A 720 7.42 -8.19 -46.73
N GLN A 721 8.25 -7.54 -47.54
CA GLN A 721 8.92 -8.18 -48.68
C GLN A 721 7.93 -8.93 -49.58
N ALA A 722 6.76 -8.33 -49.83
CA ALA A 722 5.79 -8.89 -50.76
C ALA A 722 6.35 -8.88 -52.19
N GLN A 723 6.17 -9.99 -52.91
CA GLN A 723 6.72 -10.18 -54.27
C GLN A 723 5.72 -9.82 -55.37
N VAL A 724 4.42 -9.89 -55.04
CA VAL A 724 3.31 -9.62 -55.95
C VAL A 724 2.37 -8.65 -55.26
N LEU A 725 1.88 -7.66 -56.00
CA LEU A 725 0.79 -6.77 -55.59
C LEU A 725 -0.47 -7.14 -56.37
N LEU A 726 -1.50 -7.61 -55.67
CA LEU A 726 -2.81 -7.90 -56.21
C LEU A 726 -3.75 -6.71 -55.94
N THR A 727 -4.31 -6.14 -57.00
CA THR A 727 -5.17 -4.96 -56.93
C THR A 727 -6.32 -5.04 -57.95
N GLN A 728 -7.09 -3.97 -58.10
CA GLN A 728 -8.16 -3.84 -59.10
C GLN A 728 -7.99 -2.51 -59.87
N ALA A 729 -8.56 -2.44 -61.06
CA ALA A 729 -8.44 -1.26 -61.91
C ALA A 729 -8.91 0.01 -61.18
N GLY A 730 -8.10 1.08 -61.22
CA GLY A 730 -8.45 2.39 -60.68
C GLY A 730 -8.33 2.57 -59.16
N VAL A 731 -7.88 1.55 -58.40
CA VAL A 731 -7.67 1.69 -56.94
C VAL A 731 -6.31 2.27 -56.59
N LEU A 732 -5.27 1.98 -57.39
CA LEU A 732 -3.92 2.47 -57.15
C LEU A 732 -3.32 3.07 -58.43
N GLU A 733 -3.21 4.40 -58.49
CA GLU A 733 -2.52 5.09 -59.58
C GLU A 733 -1.00 5.15 -59.27
N ALA A 734 -0.23 4.27 -59.89
CA ALA A 734 1.23 4.14 -59.84
C ALA A 734 1.84 3.73 -58.47
N TRP A 735 2.46 2.55 -58.47
CA TRP A 735 3.29 1.96 -57.40
C TRP A 735 4.76 1.86 -57.88
N PRO A 736 5.74 1.51 -57.03
CA PRO A 736 7.12 1.34 -57.49
C PRO A 736 7.18 0.38 -58.69
N ASP A 737 7.97 0.71 -59.72
CA ASP A 737 8.09 -0.07 -60.96
C ASP A 737 8.61 -1.51 -60.73
N ASP A 738 9.16 -1.78 -59.54
CA ASP A 738 9.88 -3.02 -59.21
C ASP A 738 8.99 -4.16 -58.70
N ILE A 739 7.70 -3.93 -58.40
CA ILE A 739 6.78 -4.99 -57.93
C ILE A 739 5.85 -5.48 -59.04
N VAL A 740 5.73 -6.81 -59.18
CA VAL A 740 4.80 -7.44 -60.13
C VAL A 740 3.37 -7.16 -59.68
N THR A 741 2.66 -6.32 -60.43
CA THR A 741 1.28 -5.95 -60.15
C THR A 741 0.31 -6.78 -61.00
N VAL A 742 -0.70 -7.36 -60.35
CA VAL A 742 -1.74 -8.21 -60.95
C VAL A 742 -3.09 -7.59 -60.68
N LEU A 743 -3.93 -7.52 -61.69
CA LEU A 743 -5.33 -7.13 -61.55
C LEU A 743 -6.18 -8.37 -61.20
N VAL A 744 -7.15 -8.24 -60.31
CA VAL A 744 -8.05 -9.34 -59.92
C VAL A 744 -8.83 -9.92 -61.11
N GLU A 745 -9.02 -9.12 -62.16
CA GLU A 745 -9.65 -9.51 -63.42
C GLU A 745 -8.73 -10.30 -64.38
N ASP A 746 -7.42 -10.37 -64.10
CA ASP A 746 -6.42 -11.11 -64.90
C ASP A 746 -6.42 -12.63 -64.59
N ASP A 747 -7.60 -13.25 -64.62
CA ASP A 747 -7.80 -14.68 -64.36
C ASP A 747 -8.36 -15.45 -65.58
N ALA A 748 -8.50 -14.77 -66.73
CA ALA A 748 -8.99 -15.36 -67.95
C ALA A 748 -8.03 -16.41 -68.53
N GLY A 749 -8.56 -17.55 -68.96
CA GLY A 749 -7.77 -18.63 -69.58
C GLY A 749 -7.13 -19.62 -68.61
N TYR A 750 -7.26 -19.41 -67.29
CA TYR A 750 -6.81 -20.37 -66.28
C TYR A 750 -7.87 -21.42 -65.92
N PRO A 751 -7.48 -22.60 -65.39
CA PRO A 751 -8.42 -23.67 -65.04
C PRO A 751 -9.37 -23.32 -63.88
N ASP A 752 -10.61 -23.81 -63.97
CA ASP A 752 -11.62 -23.72 -62.90
C ASP A 752 -11.33 -24.64 -61.72
N SER A 753 -10.55 -25.71 -61.96
CA SER A 753 -10.18 -26.71 -60.96
C SER A 753 -9.23 -26.13 -59.91
N ALA A 754 -9.42 -26.51 -58.65
CA ALA A 754 -8.53 -26.11 -57.57
C ALA A 754 -7.08 -26.54 -57.86
N PRO A 755 -6.07 -25.68 -57.58
CA PRO A 755 -4.67 -26.09 -57.65
C PRO A 755 -4.38 -27.19 -56.63
N ALA A 756 -3.33 -27.97 -56.88
CA ALA A 756 -2.85 -28.94 -55.90
C ALA A 756 -2.37 -28.21 -54.63
N PRO A 757 -2.70 -28.68 -53.41
CA PRO A 757 -2.24 -28.06 -52.18
C PRO A 757 -0.71 -27.95 -52.13
N ARG A 758 -0.20 -26.74 -51.90
CA ARG A 758 1.24 -26.46 -51.79
C ARG A 758 1.67 -26.09 -50.38
N ALA A 759 0.79 -25.45 -49.62
CA ALA A 759 1.02 -25.04 -48.23
C ALA A 759 0.57 -26.12 -47.23
N THR A 760 1.16 -26.05 -46.03
CA THR A 760 0.78 -26.81 -44.85
C THR A 760 0.13 -25.87 -43.82
N ALA A 761 -0.58 -26.42 -42.84
CA ALA A 761 -1.20 -25.62 -41.79
C ALA A 761 -0.19 -24.77 -40.96
N GLN A 762 1.10 -25.11 -40.98
CA GLN A 762 2.14 -24.31 -40.32
C GLN A 762 2.58 -23.10 -41.13
N ASN A 763 2.30 -23.05 -42.43
CA ASN A 763 2.63 -21.91 -43.27
C ASN A 763 1.75 -20.70 -42.95
N LEU A 764 2.27 -19.51 -43.25
CA LEU A 764 1.55 -18.25 -43.00
C LEU A 764 0.33 -18.11 -43.93
N ALA A 765 -0.84 -17.85 -43.33
CA ALA A 765 -2.04 -17.47 -44.06
C ALA A 765 -2.03 -15.97 -44.38
N TYR A 766 -1.66 -15.15 -43.40
CA TYR A 766 -1.60 -13.70 -43.56
C TYR A 766 -0.60 -13.02 -42.63
N ALA A 767 -0.26 -11.78 -42.98
CA ALA A 767 0.42 -10.87 -42.07
C ALA A 767 -0.32 -9.54 -41.98
N ILE A 768 -0.86 -9.24 -40.79
CA ILE A 768 -1.57 -7.99 -40.50
C ILE A 768 -0.64 -7.06 -39.72
N TYR A 769 -0.56 -5.79 -40.13
CA TYR A 769 0.28 -4.79 -39.48
C TYR A 769 -0.45 -4.10 -38.34
N THR A 770 0.18 -4.04 -37.18
CA THR A 770 -0.26 -3.28 -36.01
C THR A 770 0.70 -2.12 -35.73
N SER A 771 0.27 -1.11 -34.95
CA SER A 771 1.16 -0.02 -34.52
C SER A 771 2.30 -0.57 -33.64
N GLY A 772 3.51 -0.03 -33.79
CA GLY A 772 4.67 -0.41 -32.99
C GLY A 772 5.06 0.66 -31.99
N SER A 773 5.57 0.27 -30.82
CA SER A 773 6.02 1.18 -29.76
C SER A 773 7.14 2.14 -30.17
N THR A 774 7.87 1.82 -31.25
CA THR A 774 8.90 2.66 -31.87
C THR A 774 8.34 3.64 -32.92
N GLY A 775 7.02 3.67 -33.12
CA GLY A 775 6.33 4.48 -34.11
C GLY A 775 6.32 3.90 -35.53
N GLN A 776 6.88 2.71 -35.75
CA GLN A 776 6.82 2.00 -37.04
C GLN A 776 5.88 0.79 -36.97
N PRO A 777 4.97 0.59 -37.94
CA PRO A 777 4.10 -0.58 -37.97
C PRO A 777 4.87 -1.90 -38.00
N LYS A 778 4.32 -2.94 -37.37
CA LYS A 778 4.91 -4.29 -37.28
C LYS A 778 3.93 -5.33 -37.81
N GLY A 779 4.38 -6.19 -38.74
CA GLY A 779 3.57 -7.29 -39.25
C GLY A 779 3.50 -8.44 -38.26
N VAL A 780 2.31 -8.85 -37.83
CA VAL A 780 2.09 -10.08 -37.07
C VAL A 780 1.92 -11.23 -38.06
N ALA A 781 2.64 -12.33 -37.87
CA ALA A 781 2.67 -13.45 -38.82
C ALA A 781 1.77 -14.60 -38.36
N ILE A 782 0.59 -14.75 -38.99
CA ILE A 782 -0.44 -15.72 -38.59
C ILE A 782 -0.39 -16.94 -39.51
N ALA A 783 -0.36 -18.14 -38.93
CA ALA A 783 -0.38 -19.39 -39.68
C ALA A 783 -1.81 -19.91 -39.91
N HIS A 784 -1.97 -20.73 -40.94
CA HIS A 784 -3.26 -21.36 -41.26
C HIS A 784 -3.86 -22.13 -40.08
N ARG A 785 -3.04 -22.85 -39.30
CA ARG A 785 -3.47 -23.61 -38.13
C ARG A 785 -4.13 -22.73 -37.07
N ASN A 786 -3.68 -21.47 -36.92
CA ASN A 786 -4.23 -20.56 -35.93
C ASN A 786 -5.67 -20.17 -36.31
N VAL A 787 -5.90 -19.88 -37.59
CA VAL A 787 -7.25 -19.59 -38.12
C VAL A 787 -8.15 -20.82 -38.06
N ALA A 788 -7.60 -22.02 -38.29
CA ALA A 788 -8.35 -23.28 -38.15
C ALA A 788 -8.79 -23.53 -36.70
N ALA A 789 -7.95 -23.18 -35.71
CA ALA A 789 -8.31 -23.25 -34.30
C ALA A 789 -9.44 -22.27 -33.95
N LEU A 790 -9.36 -21.03 -34.42
CA LEU A 790 -10.42 -20.03 -34.28
C LEU A 790 -11.74 -20.49 -34.94
N ALA A 791 -11.66 -21.09 -36.14
CA ALA A 791 -12.81 -21.64 -36.83
C ALA A 791 -13.45 -22.79 -36.05
N HIS A 792 -12.63 -23.66 -35.44
CA HIS A 792 -13.10 -24.75 -34.59
C HIS A 792 -13.81 -24.24 -33.34
N TRP A 793 -13.25 -23.26 -32.62
CA TRP A 793 -13.92 -22.63 -31.50
C TRP A 793 -15.27 -22.04 -31.91
N SER A 794 -15.32 -21.34 -33.05
CA SER A 794 -16.56 -20.76 -33.56
C SER A 794 -17.66 -21.80 -33.80
N GLN A 795 -17.32 -23.05 -34.18
CA GLN A 795 -18.31 -24.13 -34.35
C GLN A 795 -18.92 -24.59 -33.02
N GLN A 796 -18.21 -24.39 -31.90
CA GLN A 796 -18.69 -24.77 -30.57
C GLN A 796 -19.61 -23.69 -29.96
N VAL A 797 -19.43 -22.44 -30.37
CA VAL A 797 -20.18 -21.29 -29.84
C VAL A 797 -21.44 -20.99 -30.65
N TYR A 798 -21.34 -21.02 -31.99
CA TYR A 798 -22.42 -20.60 -32.88
C TYR A 798 -23.07 -21.80 -33.57
N ARG A 799 -24.40 -21.78 -33.70
CA ARG A 799 -25.12 -22.76 -34.52
C ARG A 799 -24.95 -22.44 -35.99
N SER A 800 -25.18 -23.42 -36.86
CA SER A 800 -25.12 -23.21 -38.32
C SER A 800 -26.04 -22.09 -38.80
N GLU A 801 -27.21 -21.93 -38.17
CA GLU A 801 -28.19 -20.88 -38.49
C GLU A 801 -27.74 -19.49 -38.04
N ASP A 802 -26.88 -19.39 -37.02
CA ASP A 802 -26.45 -18.12 -36.45
C ASP A 802 -25.49 -17.35 -37.36
N ILE A 803 -24.75 -18.08 -38.21
CA ILE A 803 -23.78 -17.54 -39.16
C ILE A 803 -24.34 -17.41 -40.59
N GLN A 804 -25.65 -17.60 -40.78
CA GLN A 804 -26.33 -17.36 -42.06
C GLN A 804 -26.63 -15.87 -42.22
N GLY A 805 -25.67 -15.11 -42.76
CA GLY A 805 -25.77 -13.66 -42.92
C GLY A 805 -24.95 -12.92 -41.88
N VAL A 806 -23.63 -13.09 -41.97
CA VAL A 806 -22.66 -12.33 -41.17
C VAL A 806 -22.35 -11.02 -41.88
N LEU A 807 -22.48 -9.89 -41.18
CA LEU A 807 -22.09 -8.59 -41.71
C LEU A 807 -20.55 -8.53 -41.80
N ALA A 808 -20.01 -8.60 -43.02
CA ALA A 808 -18.59 -8.45 -43.28
C ALA A 808 -18.29 -6.96 -43.50
N SER A 809 -17.95 -6.24 -42.43
CA SER A 809 -17.79 -4.78 -42.45
C SER A 809 -16.49 -4.24 -41.88
N THR A 810 -15.67 -5.08 -41.24
CA THR A 810 -14.41 -4.64 -40.62
C THR A 810 -13.27 -4.62 -41.62
N SER A 811 -12.44 -3.56 -41.66
CA SER A 811 -11.29 -3.45 -42.60
C SER A 811 -10.45 -4.72 -42.60
N VAL A 812 -10.01 -5.17 -43.79
CA VAL A 812 -9.17 -6.37 -43.92
C VAL A 812 -7.76 -6.20 -43.37
N CYS A 813 -7.37 -4.96 -43.05
CA CYS A 813 -6.18 -4.67 -42.27
C CYS A 813 -6.39 -4.88 -40.76
N PHE A 814 -7.56 -5.34 -40.33
CA PHE A 814 -7.86 -5.67 -38.94
C PHE A 814 -8.37 -7.11 -38.85
N ASP A 815 -7.83 -7.87 -37.90
CA ASP A 815 -8.00 -9.32 -37.80
C ASP A 815 -9.42 -9.80 -37.47
N LEU A 816 -10.32 -8.93 -37.00
CA LEU A 816 -11.76 -9.20 -36.93
C LEU A 816 -12.34 -9.62 -38.28
N SER A 817 -11.82 -9.08 -39.39
CA SER A 817 -12.28 -9.45 -40.74
C SER A 817 -12.01 -10.91 -41.07
N VAL A 818 -11.02 -11.53 -40.42
CA VAL A 818 -10.65 -12.93 -40.63
C VAL A 818 -11.76 -13.84 -40.10
N TRP A 819 -12.34 -13.48 -38.96
CA TRP A 819 -13.51 -14.17 -38.44
C TRP A 819 -14.72 -13.94 -39.35
N GLU A 820 -14.98 -12.69 -39.74
CA GLU A 820 -16.10 -12.34 -40.63
C GLU A 820 -16.05 -13.15 -41.93
N ILE A 821 -14.89 -13.24 -42.58
CA ILE A 821 -14.76 -13.84 -43.92
C ILE A 821 -14.46 -15.34 -43.82
N PHE A 822 -13.30 -15.72 -43.28
CA PHE A 822 -12.80 -17.09 -43.43
C PHE A 822 -13.45 -18.06 -42.46
N VAL A 823 -13.66 -17.66 -41.20
CA VAL A 823 -14.30 -18.51 -40.19
C VAL A 823 -15.75 -18.77 -40.58
N THR A 824 -16.49 -17.73 -40.99
CA THR A 824 -17.86 -17.87 -41.50
C THR A 824 -17.95 -18.85 -42.67
N LEU A 825 -17.12 -18.68 -43.71
CA LEU A 825 -17.14 -19.55 -44.89
C LEU A 825 -16.70 -20.99 -44.57
N ALA A 826 -15.71 -21.18 -43.68
CA ALA A 826 -15.24 -22.50 -43.25
C ALA A 826 -16.31 -23.26 -42.41
N ASN A 827 -17.22 -22.52 -41.78
CA ASN A 827 -18.32 -23.05 -41.00
C ASN A 827 -19.63 -23.16 -41.79
N GLY A 828 -19.65 -22.73 -43.05
CA GLY A 828 -20.80 -22.85 -43.96
C GLY A 828 -21.83 -21.72 -43.85
N GLY A 829 -21.43 -20.58 -43.29
CA GLY A 829 -22.19 -19.33 -43.33
C GLY A 829 -21.95 -18.53 -44.60
N PHE A 830 -22.68 -17.43 -44.76
CA PHE A 830 -22.53 -16.48 -45.88
C PHE A 830 -22.35 -15.04 -45.39
N LEU A 831 -21.71 -14.23 -46.23
CA LEU A 831 -21.36 -12.84 -45.94
C LEU A 831 -22.38 -11.86 -46.52
N VAL A 832 -22.67 -10.78 -45.80
CA VAL A 832 -23.29 -9.57 -46.35
C VAL A 832 -22.22 -8.49 -46.35
N MET A 833 -21.78 -8.08 -47.53
CA MET A 833 -20.68 -7.13 -47.69
C MET A 833 -21.15 -5.70 -47.41
N ALA A 834 -20.36 -4.96 -46.63
CA ALA A 834 -20.60 -3.55 -46.32
C ALA A 834 -19.26 -2.83 -46.11
N ARG A 835 -19.10 -1.60 -46.59
CA ARG A 835 -17.83 -0.86 -46.46
C ARG A 835 -17.43 -0.64 -45.00
N ASN A 836 -18.41 -0.37 -44.15
CA ASN A 836 -18.28 -0.32 -42.71
C ASN A 836 -19.65 -0.61 -42.05
N ALA A 837 -19.65 -0.88 -40.73
CA ALA A 837 -20.87 -1.30 -40.02
C ALA A 837 -22.00 -0.25 -40.07
N LEU A 838 -21.68 1.04 -40.17
CA LEU A 838 -22.67 2.13 -40.22
C LEU A 838 -23.41 2.20 -41.56
N GLU A 839 -22.96 1.47 -42.58
CA GLU A 839 -23.68 1.34 -43.86
C GLU A 839 -24.86 0.37 -43.77
N LEU A 840 -24.96 -0.44 -42.70
CA LEU A 840 -26.01 -1.44 -42.51
C LEU A 840 -27.43 -0.95 -42.88
N PRO A 841 -27.88 0.25 -42.51
CA PRO A 841 -29.23 0.74 -42.85
C PRO A 841 -29.48 0.92 -44.36
N GLN A 842 -28.41 1.11 -45.13
CA GLN A 842 -28.44 1.42 -46.57
C GLN A 842 -28.28 0.16 -47.42
N LEU A 843 -27.90 -0.98 -46.83
CA LEU A 843 -27.68 -2.22 -47.57
C LEU A 843 -29.02 -2.82 -48.04
N PRO A 844 -29.16 -3.18 -49.33
CA PRO A 844 -30.35 -3.87 -49.84
C PRO A 844 -30.64 -5.18 -49.09
N ALA A 845 -29.60 -5.88 -48.65
CA ALA A 845 -29.67 -7.15 -47.94
C ALA A 845 -29.65 -7.01 -46.39
N ARG A 846 -29.92 -5.82 -45.83
CA ARG A 846 -29.86 -5.58 -44.37
C ARG A 846 -30.70 -6.55 -43.53
N GLU A 847 -31.87 -6.95 -44.03
CA GLU A 847 -32.77 -7.90 -43.33
C GLU A 847 -32.29 -9.35 -43.40
N GLN A 848 -31.22 -9.63 -44.16
CA GLN A 848 -30.55 -10.93 -44.17
C GLN A 848 -29.39 -10.97 -43.16
N VAL A 849 -29.03 -9.85 -42.53
CA VAL A 849 -27.99 -9.82 -41.51
C VAL A 849 -28.53 -10.42 -40.21
N ARG A 850 -27.90 -11.50 -39.77
CA ARG A 850 -28.24 -12.29 -38.59
C ARG A 850 -27.25 -12.07 -37.45
N LEU A 851 -25.98 -11.84 -37.79
CA LEU A 851 -24.88 -11.60 -36.86
C LEU A 851 -24.06 -10.38 -37.29
N ILE A 852 -23.82 -9.48 -36.34
CA ILE A 852 -22.90 -8.35 -36.52
C ILE A 852 -21.64 -8.61 -35.71
N ASN A 853 -20.49 -8.54 -36.37
CA ASN A 853 -19.17 -8.57 -35.75
C ASN A 853 -18.56 -7.18 -35.89
N THR A 854 -18.33 -6.47 -34.78
CA THR A 854 -17.87 -5.07 -34.82
C THR A 854 -17.29 -4.61 -33.48
N VAL A 855 -17.01 -3.31 -33.36
CA VAL A 855 -16.49 -2.67 -32.14
C VAL A 855 -17.63 -2.01 -31.33
N PRO A 856 -17.52 -1.90 -29.99
CA PRO A 856 -18.52 -1.24 -29.14
C PRO A 856 -18.98 0.15 -29.61
N SER A 857 -18.06 1.01 -30.07
CA SER A 857 -18.40 2.35 -30.57
C SER A 857 -19.29 2.34 -31.82
N ALA A 858 -19.06 1.41 -32.74
CA ALA A 858 -19.85 1.29 -33.97
C ALA A 858 -21.26 0.76 -33.69
N ILE A 859 -21.39 -0.28 -32.86
CA ILE A 859 -22.72 -0.80 -32.52
C ILE A 859 -23.52 0.21 -31.69
N ALA A 860 -22.86 0.99 -30.82
CA ALA A 860 -23.53 2.04 -30.04
C ALA A 860 -24.08 3.17 -30.93
N ALA A 861 -23.45 3.44 -32.07
CA ALA A 861 -23.99 4.38 -33.05
C ALA A 861 -25.25 3.81 -33.74
N LEU A 862 -25.21 2.55 -34.18
CA LEU A 862 -26.37 1.87 -34.78
C LEU A 862 -27.54 1.72 -33.80
N GLN A 863 -27.27 1.36 -32.54
CA GLN A 863 -28.29 1.24 -31.50
C GLN A 863 -28.98 2.58 -31.24
N ARG A 864 -28.21 3.67 -31.05
CA ARG A 864 -28.79 5.02 -30.85
C ARG A 864 -29.63 5.51 -32.01
N ALA A 865 -29.29 5.12 -33.23
CA ALA A 865 -30.04 5.48 -34.43
C ALA A 865 -31.29 4.59 -34.66
N GLY A 866 -31.46 3.50 -33.89
CA GLY A 866 -32.53 2.52 -34.12
C GLY A 866 -32.32 1.69 -35.39
N ASP A 867 -31.06 1.57 -35.82
CA ASP A 867 -30.67 1.10 -37.15
C ASP A 867 -30.29 -0.39 -37.20
N ILE A 868 -30.42 -1.10 -36.06
CA ILE A 868 -30.17 -2.54 -35.94
C ILE A 868 -31.44 -3.31 -36.38
N PRO A 869 -31.41 -4.07 -37.49
CA PRO A 869 -32.57 -4.81 -37.99
C PRO A 869 -33.03 -5.93 -37.03
N ALA A 870 -34.32 -6.27 -37.05
CA ALA A 870 -34.88 -7.32 -36.18
C ALA A 870 -34.37 -8.74 -36.52
N SER A 871 -33.80 -8.92 -37.71
CA SER A 871 -33.12 -10.14 -38.14
C SER A 871 -31.83 -10.41 -37.36
N VAL A 872 -31.19 -9.37 -36.81
CA VAL A 872 -29.95 -9.49 -36.02
C VAL A 872 -30.27 -10.09 -34.66
N LYS A 873 -29.73 -11.27 -34.37
CA LYS A 873 -29.87 -11.92 -33.04
C LYS A 873 -28.58 -11.95 -32.26
N ILE A 874 -27.44 -11.79 -32.93
CA ILE A 874 -26.12 -11.92 -32.30
C ILE A 874 -25.27 -10.72 -32.64
N ILE A 875 -24.63 -10.18 -31.61
CA ILE A 875 -23.64 -9.12 -31.74
C ILE A 875 -22.36 -9.58 -31.06
N ASN A 876 -21.30 -9.69 -31.84
CA ASN A 876 -19.94 -9.94 -31.39
C ASN A 876 -19.22 -8.59 -31.29
N LEU A 877 -18.73 -8.26 -30.09
CA LEU A 877 -18.04 -7.01 -29.80
C LEU A 877 -16.62 -7.29 -29.34
N ALA A 878 -15.66 -6.69 -30.03
CA ALA A 878 -14.25 -6.80 -29.72
C ALA A 878 -13.52 -5.48 -29.96
N GLY A 879 -12.27 -5.41 -29.49
CA GLY A 879 -11.37 -4.30 -29.81
C GLY A 879 -11.56 -3.04 -28.98
N GLU A 880 -12.58 -2.91 -28.13
CA GLU A 880 -12.70 -1.83 -27.13
C GLU A 880 -13.37 -2.35 -25.84
N PRO A 881 -13.18 -1.70 -24.68
CA PRO A 881 -13.93 -2.06 -23.48
C PRO A 881 -15.45 -1.93 -23.65
N LEU A 882 -16.20 -3.01 -23.37
CA LEU A 882 -17.65 -3.04 -23.49
C LEU A 882 -18.34 -2.58 -22.19
N LYS A 883 -18.95 -1.39 -22.24
CA LYS A 883 -19.72 -0.81 -21.14
C LYS A 883 -21.04 -1.57 -20.93
N GLN A 884 -21.40 -1.82 -19.67
CA GLN A 884 -22.62 -2.57 -19.32
C GLN A 884 -23.91 -1.88 -19.79
N ALA A 885 -23.97 -0.54 -19.75
CA ALA A 885 -25.13 0.21 -20.23
C ALA A 885 -25.47 -0.05 -21.72
N LEU A 886 -24.46 -0.30 -22.56
CA LEU A 886 -24.69 -0.64 -23.97
C LEU A 886 -25.29 -2.05 -24.09
N VAL A 887 -24.84 -3.00 -23.27
CA VAL A 887 -25.42 -4.36 -23.23
C VAL A 887 -26.89 -4.31 -22.82
N GLU A 888 -27.22 -3.51 -21.80
CA GLU A 888 -28.60 -3.30 -21.35
C GLU A 888 -29.48 -2.70 -22.44
N ALA A 889 -29.00 -1.65 -23.12
CA ALA A 889 -29.73 -1.01 -24.21
C ALA A 889 -29.96 -1.99 -25.38
N LEU A 890 -28.95 -2.78 -25.76
CA LEU A 890 -29.09 -3.78 -26.82
C LEU A 890 -30.18 -4.81 -26.49
N TYR A 891 -30.22 -5.33 -25.27
CA TYR A 891 -31.24 -6.30 -24.86
C TYR A 891 -32.64 -5.68 -24.70
N ALA A 892 -32.73 -4.41 -24.29
CA ALA A 892 -34.00 -3.74 -24.04
C ALA A 892 -34.66 -3.21 -25.33
N GLU A 893 -33.87 -2.75 -26.29
CA GLU A 893 -34.36 -1.95 -27.42
C GLU A 893 -34.27 -2.65 -28.77
N THR A 894 -33.63 -3.83 -28.84
CA THR A 894 -33.44 -4.56 -30.10
C THR A 894 -33.92 -6.01 -29.99
N ALA A 895 -33.94 -6.73 -31.13
CA ALA A 895 -34.30 -8.14 -31.18
C ALA A 895 -33.10 -9.08 -30.90
N VAL A 896 -32.01 -8.56 -30.35
CA VAL A 896 -30.77 -9.29 -30.06
C VAL A 896 -30.96 -10.24 -28.88
N GLU A 897 -30.49 -11.48 -29.05
CA GLU A 897 -30.59 -12.56 -28.07
C GLU A 897 -29.23 -12.82 -27.39
N GLN A 898 -28.13 -12.48 -28.06
CA GLN A 898 -26.78 -12.77 -27.60
C GLN A 898 -25.84 -11.60 -27.89
N VAL A 899 -25.22 -11.07 -26.83
CA VAL A 899 -24.11 -10.11 -26.93
C VAL A 899 -22.86 -10.80 -26.40
N TYR A 900 -21.86 -10.98 -27.25
CA TYR A 900 -20.57 -11.55 -26.89
C TYR A 900 -19.53 -10.45 -26.74
N ASP A 901 -18.83 -10.46 -25.62
CA ASP A 901 -17.64 -9.66 -25.37
C ASP A 901 -16.42 -10.54 -25.67
N LEU A 902 -15.66 -10.15 -26.67
CA LEU A 902 -14.56 -10.90 -27.25
C LEU A 902 -13.29 -10.08 -27.10
N TYR A 903 -12.25 -10.71 -26.56
CA TYR A 903 -10.97 -10.08 -26.36
C TYR A 903 -9.88 -10.92 -27.00
N GLY A 904 -8.99 -10.29 -27.75
CA GLY A 904 -7.78 -10.91 -28.25
C GLY A 904 -6.86 -9.85 -28.85
N PRO A 905 -5.53 -10.00 -28.71
CA PRO A 905 -4.55 -9.28 -29.52
C PRO A 905 -4.32 -10.02 -30.85
N SER A 906 -3.82 -9.31 -31.86
CA SER A 906 -3.49 -9.94 -33.15
C SER A 906 -2.42 -11.03 -33.03
N GLU A 907 -1.55 -10.94 -32.03
CA GLU A 907 -0.51 -11.94 -31.73
C GLU A 907 -1.05 -13.29 -31.24
N ASP A 908 -2.34 -13.38 -30.93
CA ASP A 908 -3.05 -14.60 -30.55
C ASP A 908 -4.31 -14.85 -31.42
N THR A 909 -4.29 -14.34 -32.66
CA THR A 909 -5.26 -14.63 -33.73
C THR A 909 -6.70 -14.23 -33.40
N THR A 910 -6.97 -12.92 -33.48
CA THR A 910 -8.31 -12.30 -33.39
C THR A 910 -8.93 -12.35 -31.99
N TYR A 911 -9.24 -13.54 -31.45
CA TYR A 911 -9.89 -13.72 -30.14
C TYR A 911 -9.14 -14.76 -29.28
N SER A 912 -8.94 -14.42 -28.01
CA SER A 912 -8.23 -15.22 -27.01
C SER A 912 -9.11 -15.59 -25.82
N THR A 913 -10.03 -14.68 -25.45
CA THR A 913 -11.03 -14.91 -24.42
C THR A 913 -12.41 -14.43 -24.88
N PHE A 914 -13.46 -15.02 -24.31
CA PHE A 914 -14.84 -14.62 -24.62
C PHE A 914 -15.78 -14.74 -23.43
N SER A 915 -16.81 -13.89 -23.41
CA SER A 915 -17.90 -13.92 -22.45
C SER A 915 -19.24 -13.63 -23.14
N ARG A 916 -20.29 -14.38 -22.79
CA ARG A 916 -21.66 -13.97 -23.12
C ARG A 916 -22.12 -12.98 -22.06
N ARG A 917 -22.33 -11.73 -22.45
CA ARG A 917 -22.79 -10.68 -21.54
C ARG A 917 -24.26 -10.84 -21.21
N GLN A 918 -24.61 -10.64 -19.95
CA GLN A 918 -25.98 -10.70 -19.45
C GLN A 918 -26.48 -9.30 -19.11
N ALA A 919 -27.79 -9.09 -19.21
CA ALA A 919 -28.44 -7.90 -18.66
C ALA A 919 -28.27 -7.88 -17.13
N GLY A 920 -27.91 -6.72 -16.55
CA GLY A 920 -27.56 -6.59 -15.13
C GLY A 920 -26.23 -7.25 -14.71
N GLY A 921 -25.42 -7.70 -15.67
CA GLY A 921 -24.08 -8.25 -15.42
C GLY A 921 -23.00 -7.18 -15.17
N GLN A 922 -21.74 -7.62 -15.07
CA GLN A 922 -20.58 -6.74 -14.90
C GLN A 922 -19.57 -6.89 -16.04
N ALA A 923 -18.75 -5.86 -16.28
CA ALA A 923 -17.69 -5.88 -17.27
C ALA A 923 -16.66 -6.99 -17.02
N ASN A 924 -16.35 -7.77 -18.05
CA ASN A 924 -15.35 -8.84 -18.02
C ASN A 924 -15.01 -9.29 -19.45
N ILE A 925 -13.83 -9.86 -19.64
CA ILE A 925 -13.39 -10.46 -20.92
C ILE A 925 -13.55 -11.98 -20.93
N GLY A 926 -14.18 -12.55 -19.90
CA GLY A 926 -14.60 -13.94 -19.87
C GLY A 926 -13.48 -14.92 -19.58
N ARG A 927 -13.45 -16.03 -20.33
CA ARG A 927 -12.48 -17.13 -20.18
C ARG A 927 -11.80 -17.44 -21.52
N PRO A 928 -10.65 -18.11 -21.50
CA PRO A 928 -9.98 -18.52 -22.73
C PRO A 928 -10.86 -19.31 -23.69
N LEU A 929 -10.58 -19.17 -24.98
CA LEU A 929 -11.13 -20.01 -26.03
C LEU A 929 -10.64 -21.46 -25.85
N PHE A 930 -11.35 -22.43 -26.45
CA PHE A 930 -10.84 -23.80 -26.55
C PHE A 930 -9.44 -23.80 -27.20
N ASN A 931 -8.57 -24.68 -26.71
CA ASN A 931 -7.17 -24.81 -27.14
C ASN A 931 -6.30 -23.58 -26.90
N THR A 932 -6.81 -22.62 -26.13
CA THR A 932 -6.08 -21.42 -25.70
C THR A 932 -5.98 -21.46 -24.18
N ALA A 933 -4.93 -20.87 -23.62
CA ALA A 933 -4.74 -20.72 -22.19
C ALA A 933 -4.45 -19.26 -21.85
N SER A 934 -4.92 -18.84 -20.68
CA SER A 934 -4.56 -17.56 -20.07
C SER A 934 -3.84 -17.80 -18.76
N TYR A 935 -2.86 -16.95 -18.47
CA TYR A 935 -2.17 -16.93 -17.18
C TYR A 935 -2.01 -15.50 -16.70
N LEU A 936 -2.21 -15.27 -15.41
CA LEU A 936 -1.89 -14.01 -14.75
C LEU A 936 -0.62 -14.20 -13.94
N LEU A 937 0.49 -13.68 -14.47
CA LEU A 937 1.82 -13.95 -13.94
C LEU A 937 2.53 -12.66 -13.55
N ASP A 938 3.37 -12.75 -12.52
CA ASP A 938 4.30 -11.68 -12.17
C ASP A 938 5.54 -11.68 -13.08
N ALA A 939 6.47 -10.75 -12.82
CA ALA A 939 7.70 -10.60 -13.60
C ALA A 939 8.65 -11.80 -13.48
N GLN A 940 8.45 -12.70 -12.52
CA GLN A 940 9.18 -13.96 -12.34
C GLN A 940 8.44 -15.16 -12.92
N LEU A 941 7.38 -14.90 -13.71
CA LEU A 941 6.50 -15.91 -14.29
C LEU A 941 5.82 -16.78 -13.23
N GLN A 942 5.59 -16.27 -12.02
CA GLN A 942 4.80 -16.96 -10.98
C GLN A 942 3.33 -16.51 -11.05
N ALA A 943 2.41 -17.43 -10.80
CA ALA A 943 0.98 -17.12 -10.70
C ALA A 943 0.72 -16.13 -9.55
N VAL A 944 -0.04 -15.07 -9.84
CA VAL A 944 -0.41 -14.07 -8.83
C VAL A 944 -1.61 -14.51 -8.01
N PRO A 945 -1.78 -14.01 -6.77
CA PRO A 945 -2.99 -14.26 -5.99
C PRO A 945 -4.27 -13.82 -6.69
N GLN A 946 -5.35 -14.57 -6.51
CA GLN A 946 -6.64 -14.20 -7.09
C GLN A 946 -7.09 -12.82 -6.60
N GLY A 947 -7.58 -11.99 -7.52
CA GLY A 947 -8.00 -10.61 -7.27
C GLY A 947 -6.90 -9.57 -7.51
N VAL A 948 -5.62 -9.98 -7.55
CA VAL A 948 -4.50 -9.10 -7.88
C VAL A 948 -4.50 -8.80 -9.37
N ALA A 949 -4.24 -7.54 -9.72
CA ALA A 949 -4.07 -7.11 -11.09
C ALA A 949 -2.66 -7.49 -11.58
N ALA A 950 -2.57 -8.25 -12.66
CA ALA A 950 -1.32 -8.68 -13.27
C ALA A 950 -1.41 -8.75 -14.80
N GLU A 951 -0.26 -8.85 -15.44
CA GLU A 951 -0.18 -8.93 -16.89
C GLU A 951 -0.78 -10.24 -17.40
N LEU A 952 -1.60 -10.15 -18.45
CA LEU A 952 -2.19 -11.30 -19.11
C LEU A 952 -1.20 -11.95 -20.09
N TYR A 953 -0.92 -13.23 -19.85
CA TYR A 953 -0.18 -14.08 -20.77
C TYR A 953 -1.13 -15.04 -21.49
N LEU A 954 -0.92 -15.23 -22.78
CA LEU A 954 -1.77 -16.05 -23.65
C LEU A 954 -0.95 -17.16 -24.29
N ALA A 955 -1.45 -18.39 -24.32
CA ALA A 955 -0.77 -19.54 -24.93
C ALA A 955 -1.75 -20.45 -25.67
N GLY A 956 -1.21 -21.45 -26.37
CA GLY A 956 -1.98 -22.46 -27.10
C GLY A 956 -2.06 -22.21 -28.59
N ASP A 957 -3.11 -22.74 -29.23
CA ASP A 957 -3.22 -22.83 -30.70
C ASP A 957 -3.56 -21.50 -31.38
N GLY A 958 -4.03 -20.50 -30.64
CA GLY A 958 -4.20 -19.11 -31.12
C GLY A 958 -2.86 -18.41 -31.38
N LEU A 959 -1.79 -18.87 -30.74
CA LEU A 959 -0.52 -18.17 -30.70
C LEU A 959 0.15 -18.12 -32.06
N THR A 960 0.45 -16.90 -32.51
CA THR A 960 1.03 -16.65 -33.83
C THR A 960 2.51 -17.04 -33.89
N ARG A 961 3.10 -17.00 -35.10
CA ARG A 961 4.53 -17.29 -35.26
C ARG A 961 5.39 -16.24 -34.54
N GLY A 962 4.92 -14.99 -34.54
CA GLY A 962 5.62 -13.84 -33.98
C GLY A 962 5.49 -12.62 -34.89
N TYR A 963 6.42 -11.70 -34.76
CA TYR A 963 6.53 -10.54 -35.64
C TYR A 963 7.38 -10.85 -36.87
N LEU A 964 6.87 -10.51 -38.04
CA LEU A 964 7.50 -10.74 -39.34
C LEU A 964 8.88 -10.07 -39.36
N LEU A 965 9.92 -10.86 -39.62
CA LEU A 965 11.31 -10.38 -39.73
C LEU A 965 11.80 -9.56 -38.51
N ARG A 966 11.28 -9.83 -37.30
CA ARG A 966 11.67 -9.16 -36.05
C ARG A 966 11.93 -10.18 -34.93
N PRO A 967 13.03 -10.96 -34.99
CA PRO A 967 13.30 -12.02 -34.00
C PRO A 967 13.52 -11.48 -32.58
N GLY A 968 14.17 -10.32 -32.43
CA GLY A 968 14.39 -9.70 -31.11
C GLY A 968 13.08 -9.34 -30.40
N LEU A 969 12.20 -8.59 -31.08
CA LEU A 969 10.87 -8.24 -30.56
C LEU A 969 10.00 -9.48 -30.34
N THR A 970 10.12 -10.48 -31.20
CA THR A 970 9.42 -11.77 -31.01
C THR A 970 9.90 -12.47 -29.75
N ALA A 971 11.20 -12.54 -29.47
CA ALA A 971 11.73 -13.16 -28.26
C ALA A 971 11.35 -12.39 -26.98
N GLU A 972 11.19 -11.06 -27.06
CA GLU A 972 10.73 -10.22 -25.95
C GLU A 972 9.26 -10.48 -25.59
N LYS A 973 8.39 -10.62 -26.60
CA LYS A 973 6.94 -10.74 -26.40
C LYS A 973 6.41 -12.18 -26.39
N PHE A 974 7.09 -13.12 -27.04
CA PHE A 974 6.73 -14.54 -27.09
C PHE A 974 7.74 -15.33 -26.27
N VAL A 975 7.49 -15.44 -24.97
CA VAL A 975 8.37 -16.05 -23.97
C VAL A 975 8.05 -17.53 -23.77
N PRO A 976 8.95 -18.36 -23.19
CA PRO A 976 8.65 -19.75 -22.90
C PRO A 976 7.47 -19.91 -21.92
N ASN A 977 6.59 -20.90 -22.14
CA ASN A 977 5.54 -21.23 -21.18
C ASN A 977 6.04 -22.29 -20.17
N PRO A 978 6.30 -21.95 -18.89
CA PRO A 978 6.76 -22.93 -17.90
C PRO A 978 5.66 -23.89 -17.45
N TYR A 979 4.39 -23.60 -17.77
CA TYR A 979 3.22 -24.39 -17.38
C TYR A 979 2.65 -25.24 -18.53
N GLY A 980 3.26 -25.12 -19.71
CA GLY A 980 2.89 -25.84 -20.92
C GLY A 980 3.76 -27.07 -21.18
N PRO A 981 3.47 -27.83 -22.26
CA PRO A 981 4.37 -28.87 -22.73
C PRO A 981 5.72 -28.28 -23.19
N PRO A 982 6.81 -29.08 -23.20
CA PRO A 982 8.12 -28.63 -23.65
C PRO A 982 8.08 -27.99 -25.04
N GLY A 983 8.62 -26.77 -25.15
CA GLY A 983 8.67 -26.01 -26.40
C GLY A 983 7.47 -25.10 -26.66
N GLU A 984 6.45 -25.11 -25.79
CA GLU A 984 5.37 -24.13 -25.87
C GLU A 984 5.84 -22.72 -25.47
N ARG A 985 5.24 -21.72 -26.09
CA ARG A 985 5.47 -20.29 -25.81
C ARG A 985 4.18 -19.67 -25.31
N MET A 986 4.30 -18.52 -24.66
CA MET A 986 3.20 -17.65 -24.31
C MET A 986 3.47 -16.23 -24.82
N TYR A 987 2.43 -15.52 -25.24
CA TYR A 987 2.48 -14.12 -25.60
C TYR A 987 2.18 -13.25 -24.39
N ARG A 988 3.09 -12.30 -24.14
CA ARG A 988 3.00 -11.28 -23.12
C ARG A 988 2.25 -10.06 -23.67
N SER A 989 0.99 -9.88 -23.26
CA SER A 989 0.06 -8.94 -23.93
C SER A 989 0.29 -7.45 -23.63
N GLY A 990 0.92 -7.12 -22.50
CA GLY A 990 0.96 -5.76 -21.97
C GLY A 990 -0.38 -5.29 -21.38
N ASP A 991 -1.40 -6.14 -21.32
CA ASP A 991 -2.71 -5.83 -20.77
C ASP A 991 -2.80 -6.28 -19.30
N LEU A 992 -3.23 -5.37 -18.42
CA LEU A 992 -3.42 -5.59 -17.01
C LEU A 992 -4.84 -6.14 -16.75
N THR A 993 -4.92 -7.28 -16.09
CA THR A 993 -6.17 -8.01 -15.85
C THR A 993 -6.16 -8.63 -14.46
N ARG A 994 -7.32 -9.09 -13.96
CA ARG A 994 -7.40 -9.87 -12.71
C ARG A 994 -8.42 -10.99 -12.80
N TYR A 995 -8.19 -12.05 -12.04
CA TYR A 995 -9.17 -13.12 -11.86
C TYR A 995 -10.22 -12.75 -10.82
N ARG A 996 -11.49 -13.02 -11.15
CA ARG A 996 -12.59 -13.15 -10.19
C ARG A 996 -12.52 -14.45 -9.39
N ALA A 997 -13.36 -14.53 -8.36
CA ALA A 997 -13.60 -15.72 -7.54
C ALA A 997 -13.87 -16.99 -8.37
N ASP A 998 -14.57 -16.85 -9.49
CA ASP A 998 -15.00 -17.93 -10.37
C ASP A 998 -14.00 -18.25 -11.50
N GLY A 999 -12.91 -17.49 -11.64
CA GLY A 999 -11.93 -17.65 -12.73
C GLY A 999 -12.24 -16.86 -14.00
N VAL A 1000 -13.26 -15.99 -13.98
CA VAL A 1000 -13.50 -15.04 -15.07
C VAL A 1000 -12.48 -13.89 -15.01
N LEU A 1001 -11.98 -13.47 -16.16
CA LEU A 1001 -11.02 -12.39 -16.30
C LEU A 1001 -11.70 -11.02 -16.39
N GLU A 1002 -11.24 -10.08 -15.57
CA GLU A 1002 -11.57 -8.66 -15.69
C GLU A 1002 -10.43 -7.90 -16.35
N TYR A 1003 -10.77 -7.08 -17.34
CA TYR A 1003 -9.83 -6.14 -17.95
C TYR A 1003 -9.71 -4.88 -17.10
N ILE A 1004 -8.49 -4.52 -16.70
CA ILE A 1004 -8.22 -3.32 -15.89
C ILE A 1004 -7.69 -2.18 -16.76
N GLY A 1005 -6.78 -2.49 -17.68
CA GLY A 1005 -6.17 -1.48 -18.55
C GLY A 1005 -4.91 -2.01 -19.22
N ARG A 1006 -4.04 -1.08 -19.64
CA ARG A 1006 -2.74 -1.40 -20.22
C ARG A 1006 -1.60 -0.98 -19.30
N ILE A 1007 -0.52 -1.73 -19.35
CA ILE A 1007 0.74 -1.41 -18.65
C ILE A 1007 1.49 -0.31 -19.40
N ASP A 1008 1.54 -0.44 -20.73
CA ASP A 1008 2.00 0.61 -21.64
C ASP A 1008 0.84 1.58 -21.92
N HIS A 1009 1.09 2.89 -21.98
CA HIS A 1009 0.04 3.93 -22.16
C HIS A 1009 -0.70 3.88 -23.52
N GLN A 1010 -0.73 2.72 -24.19
CA GLN A 1010 -1.47 2.49 -25.42
C GLN A 1010 -2.96 2.49 -25.15
N VAL A 1011 -3.72 2.77 -26.20
CA VAL A 1011 -5.17 2.85 -26.13
C VAL A 1011 -5.79 2.10 -27.30
N LYS A 1012 -7.02 1.61 -27.10
CA LYS A 1012 -7.82 1.03 -28.16
C LYS A 1012 -8.91 2.03 -28.57
N VAL A 1013 -8.85 2.52 -29.80
CA VAL A 1013 -9.80 3.50 -30.34
C VAL A 1013 -10.32 3.00 -31.67
N ARG A 1014 -11.64 2.85 -31.79
CA ARG A 1014 -12.35 2.30 -32.96
C ARG A 1014 -11.85 0.92 -33.36
N GLY A 1015 -11.49 0.10 -32.37
CA GLY A 1015 -10.91 -1.24 -32.55
C GLY A 1015 -9.42 -1.26 -32.89
N PHE A 1016 -8.81 -0.13 -33.25
CA PHE A 1016 -7.38 -0.08 -33.53
C PHE A 1016 -6.59 0.06 -32.23
N ARG A 1017 -5.54 -0.74 -32.09
CA ARG A 1017 -4.49 -0.52 -31.11
C ARG A 1017 -3.68 0.69 -31.57
N ILE A 1018 -3.56 1.71 -30.73
CA ILE A 1018 -2.88 2.96 -31.04
C ILE A 1018 -1.82 3.23 -29.97
N GLU A 1019 -0.60 3.47 -30.46
CA GLU A 1019 0.54 3.94 -29.67
C GLU A 1019 0.48 5.47 -29.64
N LEU A 1020 0.14 6.06 -28.49
CA LEU A 1020 0.04 7.52 -28.36
C LEU A 1020 1.37 8.21 -28.74
N GLY A 1021 2.49 7.56 -28.39
CA GLY A 1021 3.84 7.98 -28.74
C GLY A 1021 4.11 8.09 -30.25
N GLU A 1022 3.45 7.30 -31.12
CA GLU A 1022 3.58 7.43 -32.58
C GLU A 1022 3.05 8.79 -33.05
N ILE A 1023 1.91 9.21 -32.49
CA ILE A 1023 1.26 10.48 -32.81
C ILE A 1023 2.06 11.63 -32.21
N GLU A 1024 2.53 11.49 -30.97
CA GLU A 1024 3.42 12.46 -30.32
C GLU A 1024 4.69 12.68 -31.16
N ALA A 1025 5.34 11.60 -31.62
CA ALA A 1025 6.53 11.69 -32.46
C ALA A 1025 6.27 12.44 -33.78
N ARG A 1026 5.10 12.23 -34.40
CA ARG A 1026 4.70 12.99 -35.61
C ARG A 1026 4.35 14.45 -35.32
N LEU A 1027 3.75 14.75 -34.17
CA LEU A 1027 3.51 16.12 -33.72
C LEU A 1027 4.84 16.84 -33.46
N HIS A 1028 5.82 16.19 -32.83
CA HIS A 1028 7.17 16.72 -32.60
C HIS A 1028 7.97 16.98 -33.88
N GLN A 1029 7.63 16.34 -35.01
CA GLN A 1029 8.27 16.62 -36.31
C GLN A 1029 7.81 17.95 -36.93
N GLN A 1030 6.73 18.57 -36.41
CA GLN A 1030 6.25 19.86 -36.93
C GLN A 1030 7.11 21.01 -36.39
N PRO A 1031 7.64 21.92 -37.24
CA PRO A 1031 8.54 22.99 -36.80
C PRO A 1031 7.97 23.91 -35.71
N ALA A 1032 6.65 24.05 -35.67
CA ALA A 1032 5.93 24.91 -34.73
C ALA A 1032 5.61 24.22 -33.38
N VAL A 1033 6.00 22.96 -33.17
CA VAL A 1033 5.69 22.20 -31.95
C VAL A 1033 6.98 21.92 -31.17
N ARG A 1034 7.07 22.44 -29.94
CA ARG A 1034 8.18 22.19 -29.00
C ARG A 1034 7.97 20.90 -28.22
N GLU A 1035 6.78 20.75 -27.64
CA GLU A 1035 6.38 19.58 -26.85
C GLU A 1035 4.99 19.12 -27.28
N ALA A 1036 4.75 17.80 -27.25
CA ALA A 1036 3.44 17.23 -27.55
C ALA A 1036 3.15 16.05 -26.61
N VAL A 1037 1.92 15.97 -26.13
CA VAL A 1037 1.38 14.81 -25.40
C VAL A 1037 0.03 14.48 -25.99
N VAL A 1038 -0.24 13.21 -26.26
CA VAL A 1038 -1.53 12.74 -26.77
C VAL A 1038 -2.20 11.91 -25.71
N LEU A 1039 -3.46 12.22 -25.41
CA LEU A 1039 -4.29 11.45 -24.49
C LEU A 1039 -5.53 10.93 -25.22
N ALA A 1040 -6.01 9.76 -24.81
CA ALA A 1040 -7.35 9.35 -25.16
C ALA A 1040 -8.33 9.84 -24.09
N VAL A 1041 -9.35 10.58 -24.53
CA VAL A 1041 -10.39 11.13 -23.67
C VAL A 1041 -11.75 10.61 -24.10
N ASP A 1042 -12.68 10.53 -23.16
CA ASP A 1042 -14.06 10.13 -23.46
C ASP A 1042 -14.76 11.22 -24.30
N GLY A 1043 -15.38 10.80 -25.41
CA GLY A 1043 -16.20 11.64 -26.30
C GLY A 1043 -17.61 11.08 -26.52
N ALA A 1044 -18.44 11.81 -27.27
CA ALA A 1044 -19.85 11.47 -27.49
C ALA A 1044 -20.11 10.18 -28.32
N SER A 1045 -19.06 9.63 -28.94
CA SER A 1045 -19.11 8.41 -29.77
C SER A 1045 -18.10 7.34 -29.35
N GLY A 1046 -17.50 7.47 -28.16
CA GLY A 1046 -16.42 6.60 -27.67
C GLY A 1046 -15.16 7.40 -27.37
N GLN A 1047 -14.04 6.69 -27.17
CA GLN A 1047 -12.75 7.35 -26.97
C GLN A 1047 -12.32 8.13 -28.22
N GLN A 1048 -11.73 9.29 -28.00
CA GLN A 1048 -11.13 10.13 -29.03
C GLN A 1048 -9.74 10.58 -28.60
N LEU A 1049 -8.84 10.78 -29.56
CA LEU A 1049 -7.48 11.23 -29.29
C LEU A 1049 -7.43 12.76 -29.28
N VAL A 1050 -6.83 13.33 -28.24
CA VAL A 1050 -6.58 14.76 -28.11
C VAL A 1050 -5.07 14.97 -27.96
N GLY A 1051 -4.49 15.72 -28.89
CA GLY A 1051 -3.09 16.15 -28.82
C GLY A 1051 -2.98 17.52 -28.16
N TYR A 1052 -2.28 17.58 -27.02
CA TYR A 1052 -1.87 18.81 -26.36
C TYR A 1052 -0.49 19.19 -26.89
N VAL A 1053 -0.34 20.40 -27.42
CA VAL A 1053 0.92 20.88 -28.00
C VAL A 1053 1.37 22.19 -27.36
N VAL A 1054 2.67 22.32 -27.12
CA VAL A 1054 3.32 23.59 -26.76
C VAL A 1054 4.01 24.12 -28.01
N ALA A 1055 3.64 25.32 -28.43
CA ALA A 1055 4.21 25.91 -29.64
C ALA A 1055 5.68 26.33 -29.45
N SER A 1056 6.49 26.15 -30.49
CA SER A 1056 7.80 26.81 -30.63
C SER A 1056 7.56 28.33 -30.70
N GLN A 1057 8.20 29.12 -29.83
CA GLN A 1057 8.13 30.59 -29.90
C GLN A 1057 8.78 31.14 -31.16
#